data_AF-D5SU79-F1
#
_entry.id   AF-D5SU79-F1
#
_cell.length_a   1.000
_cell.length_b   1.000
_cell.length_c   1.000
_cell.angle_alpha   90.00
_cell.angle_beta   90.00
_cell.angle_gamma   90.00
#
_symmetry.space_group_name_H-M   'P 1'
#
loop_
_entity.id
_entity.type
_entity.pdbx_description
1 polymer ?
#
loop_
_entity_poly.entity_id
_entity_poly.type
_entity_poly.pdbx_seq_one_letter_code
_entity_poly.pdbx_strand_id
1 'polypeptide(L)'
;MKSVRLPAFHDQPSIFRWPLTRIVMGYCVAMVGMSLCPAVLLKSLVASEPVLSAVTPLQDDATLRAVCTVGKKHIFAVGDRGVVWISNDAGATWRFSLAQSSLAQSSHAQGTGSPRLIHLKCAQFVTDQIGWVGGYVGEPSDHHLQGVLLSTTDGGMTWQELGAGQLPPVQHVQFFDMDQAAVVVAADDDVPTGVMRTVDGGTTWHRLAGQRQGHWKTAAWFSPEMGLVAGSDLKISLVGDEQLLPSKMPGGSLRTLRGAFVTKDERGWLVGDGATVLTTTNGGIVWDLPQGEFPPAARRLMDFRGVHGLGEHVWIVGSPGSVIWHSSNAGQAWENISTGETAPLEAVRFVPTTADQLEHAATGYAVGHLGLILKTTDSGKTWKALRGGGRRAALTIMPARTERISSWALAKASGEQGYRSSVILLSAGLDAKLEHEEGLIHSASNEELRRAGVLLAGGNALEEGWAFPLSTPGMQHNRDALFRDWMLKTENKLPEMLLGQIVRHLRTWRPDVVMLDQPAADDAVAQLLFAAMCRAIPLAADATRLFEQQEVVGLAPWSVSRVLLRLPDGSVGDAQLEAFEFLPRTGVSVKTAAARADGLLEIQRQGLLQREAYRRLDPAQLVGGIGSLPAVSAQASQDLFAGLSISPGTAARRGLLPVDDQILAERMKAAAKLRNVESFTGQQLGDPRVAGQMLAQVGPILAGLDQAQGAAFLAQLARDYRQHDQYDLLEQTQLELIRRYPTSPERTSALRWLVAYWTSGEMMYQLSRKEGSLTSVVTADTRPTIRRVGANGEELANDDGSYSSRDRSPIVQARAEGRIQSGRGDYQNDQLKGRQKRAAELLAMLELQERRVFQSSEVQFPLAALKRHRGSFGEADSIYRSLLIRQQAQSAEASATISTDPIHQIAAMEMWITAATGASPGTIATSQYVSHKPVLDGLLSDDCWQVAKDLSLQKPGLSNLELADQPRDFVMIAHDREFLYLAGKCHRHPGHRANPVETSGRTYDAPLEELDRVRISLDIDRDYVSAYHFEISETGAVSESCWERVRWNPAWFVAVDGDAEGWRFEAAIAWSELAAQAPATNHVYAAKAMRILPAIETRHWPPATTDSSANVPIGLIRFE
;
A
#
# COMPACT_ATOMS: atom_id res chain seq x y z
N MET A 1 37.50 -44.97 47.26
CA MET A 1 38.27 -46.11 46.69
C MET A 1 37.33 -46.92 45.80
N LYS A 2 37.78 -47.46 44.65
CA LYS A 2 38.00 -48.92 44.35
C LYS A 2 36.85 -49.85 44.82
N SER A 3 36.38 -50.83 44.03
CA SER A 3 37.21 -51.77 43.23
C SER A 3 36.48 -52.63 42.15
N VAL A 4 37.22 -53.04 41.09
CA VAL A 4 37.31 -54.42 40.47
C VAL A 4 36.03 -55.03 39.82
N ARG A 5 35.98 -55.67 38.63
CA ARG A 5 36.85 -56.11 37.47
C ARG A 5 35.90 -56.15 36.20
N LEU A 6 36.23 -56.25 34.88
CA LEU A 6 37.18 -56.98 34.01
C LEU A 6 36.93 -58.52 33.85
N PRO A 7 37.17 -59.19 32.69
CA PRO A 7 37.48 -58.70 31.31
C PRO A 7 36.75 -59.48 30.13
N ALA A 8 37.04 -59.09 28.86
CA ALA A 8 37.29 -59.88 27.60
C ALA A 8 36.53 -61.21 27.25
N PHE A 9 36.27 -61.66 26.00
CA PHE A 9 36.28 -61.15 24.59
C PHE A 9 35.53 -62.20 23.68
N HIS A 10 35.30 -61.93 22.37
CA HIS A 10 34.93 -62.80 21.19
C HIS A 10 34.82 -64.36 21.33
N ASP A 11 34.00 -65.14 20.57
CA ASP A 11 33.41 -64.89 19.23
C ASP A 11 32.27 -65.87 18.74
N GLN A 12 31.65 -65.53 17.59
CA GLN A 12 30.97 -66.35 16.54
C GLN A 12 29.62 -67.14 16.79
N PRO A 13 28.76 -67.34 15.74
CA PRO A 13 27.45 -68.03 15.81
C PRO A 13 27.23 -69.21 14.80
N SER A 14 26.05 -69.88 14.83
CA SER A 14 25.61 -70.85 13.79
C SER A 14 24.13 -71.28 13.89
N ILE A 15 23.37 -71.87 12.93
CA ILE A 15 23.11 -71.83 11.45
C ILE A 15 21.63 -72.39 11.29
N PHE A 16 20.98 -72.29 10.10
CA PHE A 16 19.74 -72.99 9.62
C PHE A 16 18.37 -72.32 9.87
N ARG A 17 17.36 -72.38 8.98
CA ARG A 17 17.25 -72.43 7.48
C ARG A 17 15.74 -72.36 7.10
N TRP A 18 15.38 -71.80 5.94
CA TRP A 18 13.99 -71.78 5.42
C TRP A 18 13.82 -72.49 4.05
N PRO A 19 12.64 -73.07 3.80
CA PRO A 19 12.01 -73.26 2.46
C PRO A 19 10.53 -72.75 2.46
N LEU A 20 9.77 -72.59 1.35
CA LEU A 20 10.08 -72.46 -0.09
C LEU A 20 8.86 -71.84 -0.84
N THR A 21 9.00 -70.60 -1.36
CA THR A 21 8.41 -70.00 -2.59
C THR A 21 7.01 -70.34 -3.15
N ARG A 22 6.36 -69.31 -3.74
CA ARG A 22 5.78 -69.19 -5.12
C ARG A 22 5.00 -67.85 -5.20
N ILE A 23 4.71 -67.13 -6.31
CA ILE A 23 5.04 -67.08 -7.76
C ILE A 23 4.54 -65.68 -8.24
N VAL A 24 5.01 -64.93 -9.27
CA VAL A 24 6.26 -64.82 -10.06
C VAL A 24 6.18 -63.52 -10.92
N MET A 25 7.18 -63.24 -11.79
CA MET A 25 7.16 -62.26 -12.92
C MET A 25 7.48 -60.77 -12.58
N GLY A 26 8.40 -60.07 -13.26
CA GLY A 26 9.42 -60.56 -14.21
C GLY A 26 10.33 -59.49 -14.86
N TYR A 27 11.55 -59.94 -15.22
CA TYR A 27 12.50 -59.40 -16.22
C TYR A 27 13.15 -58.00 -16.13
N CYS A 28 14.49 -58.02 -16.06
CA CYS A 28 15.40 -57.18 -16.86
C CYS A 28 16.76 -57.89 -17.04
N VAL A 29 17.33 -57.91 -18.26
CA VAL A 29 18.70 -58.38 -18.54
C VAL A 29 19.36 -57.52 -19.63
N ALA A 30 20.44 -56.85 -19.22
CA ALA A 30 21.59 -56.29 -19.98
C ALA A 30 21.47 -55.91 -21.48
N MET A 31 21.92 -54.69 -21.81
CA MET A 31 23.12 -54.53 -22.67
C MET A 31 23.83 -53.16 -22.51
N VAL A 32 25.16 -53.23 -22.55
CA VAL A 32 26.14 -52.26 -23.10
C VAL A 32 26.13 -50.78 -22.66
N GLY A 33 27.24 -50.37 -22.04
CA GLY A 33 28.06 -49.25 -22.55
C GLY A 33 27.92 -47.87 -21.90
N MET A 34 28.86 -47.53 -21.02
CA MET A 34 29.21 -46.14 -20.72
C MET A 34 30.73 -45.97 -20.67
N SER A 35 31.21 -44.86 -21.24
CA SER A 35 32.62 -44.44 -21.20
C SER A 35 32.71 -42.96 -20.84
N LEU A 36 33.71 -42.63 -20.01
CA LEU A 36 34.31 -41.30 -19.87
C LEU A 36 33.37 -40.13 -19.47
N CYS A 37 33.47 -39.73 -18.20
CA CYS A 37 33.22 -38.34 -17.79
C CYS A 37 34.27 -37.95 -16.74
N PRO A 38 35.11 -36.91 -16.97
CA PRO A 38 36.21 -36.54 -16.07
C PRO A 38 35.76 -35.62 -14.92
N ALA A 39 36.58 -35.58 -13.87
CA ALA A 39 36.24 -34.96 -12.59
C ALA A 39 36.06 -33.42 -12.61
N VAL A 40 35.15 -32.94 -11.76
CA VAL A 40 35.10 -31.57 -11.23
C VAL A 40 35.31 -31.64 -9.71
N LEU A 41 36.02 -30.66 -9.13
CA LEU A 41 36.47 -30.72 -7.74
C LEU A 41 35.32 -30.56 -6.73
N LEU A 42 35.22 -31.49 -5.77
CA LEU A 42 34.64 -31.14 -4.47
C LEU A 42 35.61 -30.19 -3.74
N LYS A 43 35.24 -28.91 -3.65
CA LYS A 43 35.66 -28.09 -2.50
C LYS A 43 34.74 -28.43 -1.33
N SER A 44 35.33 -28.75 -0.18
CA SER A 44 34.59 -29.00 1.06
C SER A 44 33.83 -27.74 1.49
N LEU A 45 32.49 -27.81 1.54
CA LEU A 45 31.73 -26.89 2.38
C LEU A 45 32.07 -27.20 3.83
N VAL A 46 32.81 -26.30 4.47
CA VAL A 46 32.73 -26.17 5.93
C VAL A 46 31.37 -25.54 6.19
N ALA A 47 30.44 -26.31 6.77
CA ALA A 47 29.19 -25.75 7.24
C ALA A 47 29.50 -24.76 8.36
N SER A 48 29.28 -23.47 8.11
CA SER A 48 29.28 -22.45 9.16
C SER A 48 28.13 -22.74 10.12
N GLU A 49 28.40 -22.82 11.42
CA GLU A 49 27.34 -22.92 12.42
C GLU A 49 26.35 -21.75 12.24
N PRO A 50 25.03 -22.01 12.21
CA PRO A 50 24.04 -20.96 11.99
C PRO A 50 24.05 -20.00 13.18
N VAL A 51 24.42 -18.74 12.92
CA VAL A 51 24.44 -17.69 13.94
C VAL A 51 23.02 -17.46 14.44
N LEU A 52 22.75 -17.88 15.68
CA LEU A 52 21.49 -17.60 16.38
C LEU A 52 21.32 -16.08 16.49
N SER A 53 20.44 -15.52 15.66
CA SER A 53 20.13 -14.10 15.68
C SER A 53 19.45 -13.71 17.00
N ALA A 54 20.06 -12.79 17.74
CA ALA A 54 19.48 -12.30 18.98
C ALA A 54 18.17 -11.54 18.68
N VAL A 55 17.08 -11.93 19.35
CA VAL A 55 15.77 -11.29 19.15
C VAL A 55 15.81 -9.82 19.59
N THR A 56 15.39 -8.91 18.71
CA THR A 56 15.30 -7.48 19.05
C THR A 56 14.05 -7.18 19.88
N PRO A 57 14.03 -6.12 20.72
CA PRO A 57 12.85 -5.74 21.50
C PRO A 57 11.60 -5.40 20.67
N LEU A 58 11.76 -5.08 19.38
CA LEU A 58 10.66 -4.83 18.41
C LEU A 58 10.09 -6.13 17.81
N GLN A 59 10.86 -7.22 17.82
CA GLN A 59 10.46 -8.55 17.37
C GLN A 59 9.85 -9.37 18.52
N ASP A 60 10.35 -9.18 19.75
CA ASP A 60 9.83 -9.87 20.94
C ASP A 60 8.35 -9.53 21.26
N ASP A 61 7.87 -8.35 20.81
CA ASP A 61 6.47 -7.92 20.95
C ASP A 61 5.78 -7.53 19.62
N ALA A 62 6.25 -8.11 18.51
CA ALA A 62 5.55 -8.06 17.23
C ALA A 62 4.21 -8.83 17.29
N THR A 63 3.23 -8.41 16.48
CA THR A 63 1.93 -9.09 16.40
C THR A 63 2.06 -10.40 15.63
N LEU A 64 1.60 -11.48 16.25
CA LEU A 64 1.56 -12.83 15.69
C LEU A 64 0.23 -13.04 14.98
N ARG A 65 0.29 -13.45 13.70
CA ARG A 65 -0.84 -13.53 12.77
C ARG A 65 -1.38 -14.94 12.59
N ALA A 66 -0.51 -15.96 12.64
CA ALA A 66 -0.89 -17.35 12.47
C ALA A 66 -0.16 -18.28 13.44
N VAL A 67 -0.83 -19.37 13.81
CA VAL A 67 -0.29 -20.45 14.67
C VAL A 67 -0.62 -21.81 14.07
N CYS A 68 0.39 -22.66 13.97
CA CYS A 68 0.30 -24.01 13.44
C CYS A 68 1.03 -25.00 14.35
N THR A 69 0.59 -26.26 14.32
CA THR A 69 0.96 -27.29 15.30
C THR A 69 1.20 -28.62 14.61
N VAL A 70 2.33 -29.27 14.88
CA VAL A 70 2.64 -30.62 14.37
C VAL A 70 2.73 -31.60 15.54
N GLY A 71 1.81 -32.57 15.53
CA GLY A 71 1.57 -33.45 16.67
C GLY A 71 1.26 -32.67 17.95
N LYS A 72 1.62 -33.24 19.10
CA LYS A 72 1.33 -32.67 20.44
C LYS A 72 2.42 -31.75 21.00
N LYS A 73 3.55 -31.61 20.31
CA LYS A 73 4.77 -30.97 20.84
C LYS A 73 5.25 -29.76 20.03
N HIS A 74 5.17 -29.82 18.71
CA HIS A 74 5.75 -28.82 17.84
C HIS A 74 4.74 -27.72 17.57
N ILE A 75 5.13 -26.47 17.85
CA ILE A 75 4.29 -25.29 17.68
C ILE A 75 5.11 -24.23 16.96
N PHE A 76 4.52 -23.63 15.94
CA PHE A 76 5.10 -22.55 15.17
C PHE A 76 4.10 -21.38 15.20
N ALA A 77 4.55 -20.20 15.64
CA ALA A 77 3.74 -18.97 15.65
C ALA A 77 4.49 -17.87 14.90
N VAL A 78 3.86 -17.30 13.88
CA VAL A 78 4.49 -16.35 12.94
C VAL A 78 3.83 -14.98 12.98
N GLY A 79 4.54 -13.93 12.54
CA GLY A 79 3.93 -12.60 12.47
C GLY A 79 4.75 -11.50 11.81
N ASP A 80 4.39 -10.27 12.17
CA ASP A 80 5.05 -9.04 11.74
C ASP A 80 6.56 -9.04 12.08
N ARG A 81 7.38 -8.34 11.28
CA ARG A 81 8.85 -8.24 11.40
C ARG A 81 9.61 -9.56 11.22
N GLY A 82 9.10 -10.47 10.38
CA GLY A 82 9.72 -11.75 10.02
C GLY A 82 9.79 -12.77 11.16
N VAL A 83 9.02 -12.54 12.23
CA VAL A 83 9.14 -13.27 13.49
C VAL A 83 8.55 -14.67 13.36
N VAL A 84 9.34 -15.68 13.74
CA VAL A 84 8.88 -17.07 13.90
C VAL A 84 9.29 -17.58 15.29
N TRP A 85 8.31 -17.89 16.13
CA TRP A 85 8.50 -18.54 17.43
C TRP A 85 8.25 -20.03 17.32
N ILE A 86 9.22 -20.83 17.79
CA ILE A 86 9.23 -22.29 17.61
C ILE A 86 9.35 -22.98 18.97
N SER A 87 8.43 -23.89 19.27
CA SER A 87 8.44 -24.75 20.47
C SER A 87 8.52 -26.22 20.04
N ASN A 88 9.32 -27.03 20.73
CA ASN A 88 9.40 -28.49 20.54
C ASN A 88 8.91 -29.29 21.76
N ASP A 89 8.32 -28.63 22.76
CA ASP A 89 7.93 -29.21 24.05
C ASP A 89 6.51 -28.83 24.51
N ALA A 90 5.63 -28.51 23.55
CA ALA A 90 4.28 -28.01 23.78
C ALA A 90 4.21 -26.63 24.47
N GLY A 91 5.20 -25.77 24.22
CA GLY A 91 5.19 -24.36 24.57
C GLY A 91 5.82 -24.01 25.92
N ALA A 92 6.58 -24.93 26.51
CA ALA A 92 7.33 -24.70 27.75
C ALA A 92 8.65 -23.95 27.49
N THR A 93 9.29 -24.17 26.34
CA THR A 93 10.42 -23.37 25.85
C THR A 93 10.19 -22.91 24.42
N TRP A 94 10.79 -21.77 24.06
CA TRP A 94 10.60 -21.11 22.77
C TRP A 94 11.94 -20.68 22.17
N ARG A 95 12.27 -21.21 20.99
CA ARG A 95 13.36 -20.77 20.13
C ARG A 95 12.85 -19.65 19.21
N PHE A 96 13.67 -18.60 19.05
CA PHE A 96 13.46 -17.59 18.03
C PHE A 96 14.04 -18.06 16.69
N SER A 97 13.32 -17.80 15.60
CA SER A 97 13.82 -17.86 14.23
C SER A 97 13.38 -16.59 13.51
N LEU A 98 14.26 -16.07 12.66
CA LEU A 98 13.99 -14.90 11.83
C LEU A 98 13.87 -15.36 10.39
N ALA A 99 12.66 -15.33 9.86
CA ALA A 99 12.41 -15.63 8.46
C ALA A 99 12.98 -14.48 7.61
N GLN A 100 13.92 -14.81 6.72
CA GLN A 100 14.57 -13.87 5.80
C GLN A 100 14.36 -14.33 4.36
N SER A 101 14.11 -13.38 3.47
CA SER A 101 14.13 -13.57 2.02
C SER A 101 15.50 -13.19 1.44
N SER A 102 15.82 -13.69 0.25
CA SER A 102 17.01 -13.28 -0.50
C SER A 102 17.00 -11.77 -0.80
N LEU A 103 15.80 -11.23 -1.06
CA LEU A 103 15.50 -9.80 -1.20
C LEU A 103 15.96 -8.98 0.03
N ALA A 104 15.80 -9.52 1.25
CA ALA A 104 16.26 -8.89 2.48
C ALA A 104 17.78 -9.06 2.72
N GLN A 105 18.39 -10.11 2.15
CA GLN A 105 19.83 -10.40 2.27
C GLN A 105 20.71 -9.53 1.36
N SER A 106 20.15 -8.81 0.39
CA SER A 106 20.85 -7.83 -0.47
C SER A 106 21.68 -6.78 0.29
N SER A 107 21.40 -6.58 1.58
CA SER A 107 22.12 -5.68 2.50
C SER A 107 23.41 -6.27 3.14
N HIS A 108 23.93 -7.41 2.67
CA HIS A 108 25.15 -8.08 3.21
C HIS A 108 26.50 -7.35 2.94
N ALA A 109 26.50 -6.02 2.87
CA ALA A 109 27.69 -5.23 3.18
C ALA A 109 27.80 -5.06 4.71
N GLN A 110 29.03 -5.06 5.25
CA GLN A 110 29.25 -5.07 6.71
C GLN A 110 28.68 -3.82 7.40
N GLY A 111 27.49 -3.95 7.99
CA GLY A 111 26.93 -3.03 8.99
C GLY A 111 26.61 -1.61 8.50
N THR A 112 25.55 -1.43 7.72
CA THR A 112 24.83 -0.12 7.61
C THR A 112 23.43 -0.23 6.99
N GLY A 113 23.22 -1.15 6.05
CA GLY A 113 21.92 -1.33 5.38
C GLY A 113 20.78 -1.64 6.36
N SER A 114 19.71 -0.84 6.31
CA SER A 114 18.49 -1.08 7.11
C SER A 114 17.66 -2.20 6.48
N PRO A 115 17.39 -3.32 7.17
CA PRO A 115 16.70 -4.45 6.57
C PRO A 115 15.28 -4.12 6.12
N ARG A 116 14.85 -4.71 4.99
CA ARG A 116 13.43 -4.73 4.58
C ARG A 116 12.62 -5.52 5.61
N LEU A 117 11.57 -4.92 6.18
CA LEU A 117 10.71 -5.61 7.14
C LEU A 117 9.73 -6.53 6.40
N ILE A 118 9.81 -7.83 6.72
CA ILE A 118 8.87 -8.85 6.26
C ILE A 118 7.69 -8.91 7.25
N HIS A 119 6.48 -9.08 6.74
CA HIS A 119 5.24 -9.16 7.50
C HIS A 119 4.56 -10.51 7.21
N LEU A 120 4.80 -11.51 8.06
CA LEU A 120 4.20 -12.84 7.88
C LEU A 120 2.73 -12.82 8.33
N LYS A 121 1.84 -13.31 7.47
CA LYS A 121 0.39 -13.36 7.68
C LYS A 121 -0.14 -14.77 7.87
N CYS A 122 0.46 -15.76 7.20
CA CYS A 122 0.02 -17.15 7.20
C CYS A 122 1.20 -18.12 7.35
N ALA A 123 0.92 -19.32 7.86
CA ALA A 123 1.91 -20.39 8.03
C ALA A 123 1.27 -21.77 8.07
N GLN A 124 1.97 -22.77 7.53
CA GLN A 124 1.60 -24.18 7.61
C GLN A 124 2.86 -25.03 7.76
N PHE A 125 2.84 -26.00 8.66
CA PHE A 125 3.87 -27.01 8.79
C PHE A 125 3.23 -28.39 8.62
N VAL A 126 3.85 -29.24 7.79
CA VAL A 126 3.41 -30.61 7.51
C VAL A 126 4.18 -31.61 8.37
N THR A 127 5.46 -31.33 8.65
CA THR A 127 6.26 -32.04 9.67
C THR A 127 6.90 -31.04 10.62
N ASP A 128 7.58 -31.51 11.65
CA ASP A 128 8.39 -30.65 12.54
C ASP A 128 9.61 -30.04 11.82
N GLN A 129 9.95 -30.55 10.63
CA GLN A 129 11.04 -30.09 9.78
C GLN A 129 10.56 -29.27 8.57
N ILE A 130 9.42 -29.64 7.98
CA ILE A 130 8.94 -29.11 6.69
C ILE A 130 7.72 -28.20 6.90
N GLY A 131 7.82 -26.98 6.41
CA GLY A 131 6.75 -25.98 6.45
C GLY A 131 7.00 -24.77 5.57
N TRP A 132 5.98 -23.91 5.49
CA TRP A 132 5.93 -22.71 4.66
C TRP A 132 5.32 -21.54 5.44
N VAL A 133 5.80 -20.33 5.17
CA VAL A 133 5.28 -19.08 5.72
C VAL A 133 5.07 -18.05 4.62
N GLY A 134 3.91 -17.38 4.62
CA GLY A 134 3.52 -16.41 3.61
C GLY A 134 3.27 -15.03 4.21
N GLY A 135 3.56 -13.98 3.43
CA GLY A 135 3.38 -12.59 3.82
C GLY A 135 3.77 -11.59 2.74
N TYR A 136 4.23 -10.42 3.16
CA TYR A 136 4.65 -9.33 2.27
C TYR A 136 5.77 -8.46 2.85
N VAL A 137 6.32 -7.57 2.03
CA VAL A 137 7.22 -6.46 2.36
C VAL A 137 6.62 -5.17 1.80
N GLY A 138 6.68 -4.05 2.54
CA GLY A 138 6.26 -2.73 2.05
C GLY A 138 7.44 -1.85 1.66
N GLU A 139 7.35 -1.21 0.49
CA GLU A 139 8.44 -0.44 -0.14
C GLU A 139 8.07 1.07 -0.19
N PRO A 140 8.68 1.94 0.65
CA PRO A 140 8.20 3.32 0.88
C PRO A 140 8.20 4.29 -0.30
N SER A 141 8.86 3.94 -1.41
CA SER A 141 9.04 4.79 -2.58
C SER A 141 8.11 4.46 -3.74
N ASP A 142 7.49 3.27 -3.73
CA ASP A 142 6.66 2.76 -4.81
C ASP A 142 5.17 2.62 -4.45
N HIS A 143 4.81 2.59 -3.16
CA HIS A 143 3.46 2.27 -2.68
C HIS A 143 2.96 0.86 -3.09
N HIS A 144 3.86 -0.01 -3.56
CA HIS A 144 3.57 -1.44 -3.75
C HIS A 144 4.07 -2.28 -2.58
N LEU A 145 3.43 -3.44 -2.48
CA LEU A 145 3.72 -4.49 -1.53
C LEU A 145 4.27 -5.68 -2.32
N GLN A 146 5.48 -6.15 -1.99
CA GLN A 146 6.04 -7.35 -2.60
C GLN A 146 5.61 -8.58 -1.78
N GLY A 147 5.13 -9.63 -2.44
CA GLY A 147 4.80 -10.89 -1.76
C GLY A 147 6.04 -11.66 -1.35
N VAL A 148 5.96 -12.34 -0.21
CA VAL A 148 7.01 -13.21 0.31
C VAL A 148 6.40 -14.56 0.65
N LEU A 149 6.95 -15.63 0.07
CA LEU A 149 6.67 -17.01 0.44
C LEU A 149 8.00 -17.70 0.72
N LEU A 150 8.15 -18.27 1.91
CA LEU A 150 9.37 -18.95 2.34
C LEU A 150 9.06 -20.39 2.75
N SER A 151 9.92 -21.32 2.39
CA SER A 151 9.89 -22.72 2.83
C SER A 151 11.04 -23.05 3.78
N THR A 152 10.87 -24.09 4.59
CA THR A 152 11.91 -24.69 5.43
C THR A 152 11.88 -26.21 5.27
N THR A 153 13.04 -26.84 5.39
CA THR A 153 13.22 -28.31 5.47
C THR A 153 13.98 -28.76 6.73
N ASP A 154 14.30 -27.82 7.64
CA ASP A 154 15.11 -28.03 8.85
C ASP A 154 14.44 -27.51 10.14
N GLY A 155 13.11 -27.39 10.12
CA GLY A 155 12.32 -26.95 11.27
C GLY A 155 12.46 -25.45 11.58
N GLY A 156 12.63 -24.63 10.55
CA GLY A 156 12.81 -23.19 10.65
C GLY A 156 14.14 -22.81 11.29
N MET A 157 15.22 -23.56 11.00
CA MET A 157 16.59 -23.11 11.26
C MET A 157 17.09 -22.26 10.08
N THR A 158 16.74 -22.62 8.85
CA THR A 158 16.94 -21.82 7.64
C THR A 158 15.63 -21.66 6.86
N TRP A 159 15.63 -20.71 5.91
CA TRP A 159 14.47 -20.37 5.09
C TRP A 159 14.92 -20.17 3.64
N GLN A 160 14.24 -20.84 2.70
CA GLN A 160 14.42 -20.66 1.27
C GLN A 160 13.24 -19.88 0.70
N GLU A 161 13.49 -18.97 -0.23
CA GLU A 161 12.45 -18.19 -0.89
C GLU A 161 11.85 -18.93 -2.10
N LEU A 162 10.52 -18.95 -2.18
CA LEU A 162 9.76 -19.51 -3.31
C LEU A 162 9.21 -18.37 -4.19
N GLY A 163 9.13 -18.60 -5.50
CA GLY A 163 8.66 -17.59 -6.47
C GLY A 163 9.59 -16.39 -6.70
N ALA A 164 10.80 -16.37 -6.12
CA ALA A 164 11.88 -15.41 -6.39
C ALA A 164 11.43 -13.94 -6.48
N GLY A 165 10.71 -13.46 -5.45
CA GLY A 165 10.18 -12.10 -5.37
C GLY A 165 9.05 -11.74 -6.35
N GLN A 166 8.54 -12.67 -7.17
CA GLN A 166 7.53 -12.41 -8.20
C GLN A 166 6.09 -12.55 -7.68
N LEU A 167 5.86 -13.09 -6.48
CA LEU A 167 4.51 -13.25 -5.94
C LEU A 167 3.86 -11.92 -5.50
N PRO A 168 2.56 -11.70 -5.73
CA PRO A 168 1.83 -10.61 -5.07
C PRO A 168 1.66 -10.87 -3.56
N PRO A 169 1.30 -9.85 -2.74
CA PRO A 169 1.20 -9.95 -1.28
C PRO A 169 0.43 -11.17 -0.80
N VAL A 170 1.11 -12.10 -0.13
CA VAL A 170 0.51 -13.39 0.24
C VAL A 170 -0.42 -13.20 1.45
N GLN A 171 -1.68 -13.57 1.25
CA GLN A 171 -2.75 -13.50 2.25
C GLN A 171 -2.94 -14.88 2.94
N HIS A 172 -2.91 -15.97 2.16
CA HIS A 172 -3.07 -17.34 2.66
C HIS A 172 -2.22 -18.34 1.85
N VAL A 173 -1.76 -19.42 2.49
CA VAL A 173 -1.05 -20.55 1.85
C VAL A 173 -1.61 -21.87 2.38
N GLN A 174 -1.92 -22.82 1.48
CA GLN A 174 -2.23 -24.20 1.84
C GLN A 174 -1.53 -25.19 0.88
N PHE A 175 -0.50 -25.87 1.37
CA PHE A 175 0.11 -27.05 0.76
C PHE A 175 -0.70 -28.30 1.11
N PHE A 176 -0.84 -29.22 0.14
CA PHE A 176 -1.56 -30.49 0.30
C PHE A 176 -0.59 -31.67 0.43
N ASP A 177 0.53 -31.59 -0.28
CA ASP A 177 1.69 -32.48 -0.19
C ASP A 177 2.99 -31.66 -0.38
N MET A 178 4.07 -32.26 -0.91
CA MET A 178 5.32 -31.52 -1.17
C MET A 178 5.29 -30.70 -2.45
N ASP A 179 4.47 -31.10 -3.41
CA ASP A 179 4.46 -30.61 -4.78
C ASP A 179 3.24 -29.70 -5.03
N GLN A 180 2.07 -30.07 -4.49
CA GLN A 180 0.81 -29.38 -4.68
C GLN A 180 0.49 -28.36 -3.58
N ALA A 181 0.19 -27.13 -3.98
CA ALA A 181 -0.34 -26.10 -3.08
C ALA A 181 -1.28 -25.12 -3.78
N ALA A 182 -2.10 -24.45 -2.97
CA ALA A 182 -2.86 -23.27 -3.34
C ALA A 182 -2.41 -22.06 -2.50
N VAL A 183 -2.33 -20.89 -3.12
CA VAL A 183 -1.94 -19.63 -2.47
C VAL A 183 -2.95 -18.56 -2.88
N VAL A 184 -3.39 -17.78 -1.90
CA VAL A 184 -4.21 -16.58 -2.11
C VAL A 184 -3.35 -15.36 -1.85
N VAL A 185 -3.37 -14.46 -2.82
CA VAL A 185 -2.58 -13.23 -2.87
C VAL A 185 -3.51 -12.02 -3.04
N ALA A 186 -3.01 -10.82 -2.76
CA ALA A 186 -3.71 -9.62 -3.22
C ALA A 186 -3.79 -9.63 -4.76
N ALA A 187 -5.00 -9.52 -5.29
CA ALA A 187 -5.25 -9.55 -6.72
C ALA A 187 -4.60 -8.35 -7.42
N ASP A 188 -3.81 -8.62 -8.46
CA ASP A 188 -3.13 -7.62 -9.30
C ASP A 188 -3.35 -7.94 -10.79
N ASP A 189 -2.54 -7.36 -11.66
CA ASP A 189 -2.73 -7.41 -13.12
C ASP A 189 -2.29 -8.76 -13.72
N ASP A 190 -1.32 -9.42 -13.07
CA ASP A 190 -0.85 -10.75 -13.47
C ASP A 190 -1.65 -11.87 -12.77
N VAL A 191 -2.29 -11.59 -11.63
CA VAL A 191 -3.13 -12.52 -10.87
C VAL A 191 -4.50 -11.87 -10.54
N PRO A 192 -5.36 -11.60 -11.54
CA PRO A 192 -6.62 -10.87 -11.34
C PRO A 192 -7.63 -11.61 -10.43
N THR A 193 -7.59 -12.94 -10.38
CA THR A 193 -8.40 -13.74 -9.44
C THR A 193 -7.92 -13.67 -8.00
N GLY A 194 -6.66 -13.25 -7.75
CA GLY A 194 -6.01 -13.35 -6.45
C GLY A 194 -5.70 -14.78 -5.99
N VAL A 195 -5.81 -15.80 -6.87
CA VAL A 195 -5.58 -17.21 -6.51
C VAL A 195 -4.60 -17.88 -7.48
N MET A 196 -3.63 -18.61 -6.92
CA MET A 196 -2.63 -19.38 -7.66
C MET A 196 -2.53 -20.81 -7.10
N ARG A 197 -2.13 -21.76 -7.95
CA ARG A 197 -1.75 -23.14 -7.58
C ARG A 197 -0.35 -23.46 -8.07
N THR A 198 0.29 -24.46 -7.46
CA THR A 198 1.54 -25.07 -7.91
C THR A 198 1.39 -26.60 -7.88
N VAL A 199 2.19 -27.29 -8.68
CA VAL A 199 2.30 -28.75 -8.75
C VAL A 199 3.78 -29.22 -8.76
N ASP A 200 4.70 -28.34 -8.34
CA ASP A 200 6.16 -28.55 -8.34
C ASP A 200 6.85 -27.92 -7.10
N GLY A 201 6.11 -27.83 -5.99
CA GLY A 201 6.60 -27.36 -4.69
C GLY A 201 6.71 -25.83 -4.57
N GLY A 202 6.09 -25.10 -5.51
CA GLY A 202 6.18 -23.64 -5.61
C GLY A 202 7.37 -23.15 -6.44
N THR A 203 7.92 -24.02 -7.29
CA THR A 203 8.97 -23.68 -8.26
C THR A 203 8.36 -22.88 -9.42
N THR A 204 7.18 -23.28 -9.88
CA THR A 204 6.31 -22.52 -10.79
C THR A 204 4.90 -22.39 -10.22
N TRP A 205 4.16 -21.39 -10.70
CA TRP A 205 2.83 -21.05 -10.21
C TRP A 205 1.88 -20.78 -11.39
N HIS A 206 0.71 -21.40 -11.34
CA HIS A 206 -0.38 -21.25 -12.29
C HIS A 206 -1.50 -20.41 -11.65
N ARG A 207 -1.88 -19.29 -12.27
CA ARG A 207 -3.03 -18.49 -11.81
C ARG A 207 -4.34 -19.19 -12.20
N LEU A 208 -5.34 -19.12 -11.33
CA LEU A 208 -6.66 -19.67 -11.64
C LEU A 208 -7.40 -18.78 -12.64
N ALA A 209 -8.28 -19.41 -13.41
CA ALA A 209 -9.19 -18.76 -14.34
C ALA A 209 -10.27 -17.93 -13.61
N GLY A 210 -10.61 -16.73 -14.08
CA GLY A 210 -11.75 -15.95 -13.57
C GLY A 210 -11.55 -14.43 -13.58
N GLN A 211 -12.61 -13.69 -13.29
CA GLN A 211 -12.58 -12.23 -13.18
C GLN A 211 -12.11 -11.78 -11.78
N ARG A 212 -11.56 -10.54 -11.69
CA ARG A 212 -11.28 -9.85 -10.42
C ARG A 212 -12.62 -9.50 -9.74
N GLN A 213 -12.85 -10.02 -8.53
CA GLN A 213 -14.16 -9.91 -7.85
C GLN A 213 -14.11 -9.22 -6.47
N GLY A 214 -12.96 -9.26 -5.77
CA GLY A 214 -12.81 -8.60 -4.48
C GLY A 214 -11.43 -8.81 -3.85
N HIS A 215 -11.15 -8.05 -2.80
CA HIS A 215 -9.90 -8.19 -2.04
C HIS A 215 -10.04 -9.31 -1.00
N TRP A 216 -9.56 -10.50 -1.36
CA TRP A 216 -9.51 -11.67 -0.47
C TRP A 216 -8.58 -11.42 0.72
N LYS A 217 -9.04 -11.83 1.91
CA LYS A 217 -8.29 -11.72 3.18
C LYS A 217 -8.18 -13.08 3.89
N THR A 218 -8.98 -14.08 3.51
CA THR A 218 -8.94 -15.45 4.04
C THR A 218 -9.38 -16.48 3.00
N ALA A 219 -9.04 -17.75 3.22
CA ALA A 219 -9.38 -18.87 2.35
C ALA A 219 -9.35 -20.21 3.11
N ALA A 220 -9.99 -21.24 2.56
CA ALA A 220 -9.94 -22.62 3.07
C ALA A 220 -10.22 -23.63 1.95
N TRP A 221 -9.56 -24.79 1.96
CA TRP A 221 -9.70 -25.84 0.94
C TRP A 221 -10.03 -27.19 1.55
N PHE A 222 -10.91 -27.93 0.88
CA PHE A 222 -11.33 -29.29 1.26
C PHE A 222 -10.66 -30.38 0.39
N SER A 223 -10.28 -30.05 -0.85
CA SER A 223 -9.39 -30.85 -1.71
C SER A 223 -8.31 -29.97 -2.37
N PRO A 224 -7.29 -30.55 -3.05
CA PRO A 224 -6.31 -29.76 -3.81
C PRO A 224 -6.92 -28.90 -4.94
N GLU A 225 -8.10 -29.30 -5.45
CA GLU A 225 -8.82 -28.68 -6.55
C GLU A 225 -9.93 -27.74 -6.06
N MET A 226 -10.56 -28.05 -4.91
CA MET A 226 -11.77 -27.39 -4.43
C MET A 226 -11.59 -26.68 -3.07
N GLY A 227 -12.09 -25.46 -3.00
CA GLY A 227 -12.01 -24.60 -1.83
C GLY A 227 -12.84 -23.33 -1.97
N LEU A 228 -12.57 -22.35 -1.11
CA LEU A 228 -13.24 -21.05 -1.13
C LEU A 228 -12.32 -19.92 -0.67
N VAL A 229 -12.61 -18.73 -1.18
CA VAL A 229 -11.95 -17.47 -0.81
C VAL A 229 -12.98 -16.48 -0.31
N ALA A 230 -12.61 -15.67 0.67
CA ALA A 230 -13.48 -14.66 1.27
C ALA A 230 -12.68 -13.41 1.70
N GLY A 231 -13.36 -12.27 1.78
CA GLY A 231 -12.67 -11.02 2.10
C GLY A 231 -13.60 -9.81 2.26
N SER A 232 -13.25 -8.73 1.59
CA SER A 232 -13.96 -7.44 1.66
C SER A 232 -15.40 -7.56 1.13
N ASP A 233 -16.25 -6.61 1.52
CA ASP A 233 -17.67 -6.51 1.13
C ASP A 233 -18.53 -7.74 1.46
N LEU A 234 -18.10 -8.56 2.43
CA LEU A 234 -18.61 -9.91 2.72
C LEU A 234 -18.64 -10.86 1.50
N LYS A 235 -17.84 -10.59 0.46
CA LYS A 235 -17.77 -11.43 -0.74
C LYS A 235 -17.15 -12.79 -0.45
N ILE A 236 -17.73 -13.82 -1.07
CA ILE A 236 -17.32 -15.22 -0.97
C ILE A 236 -17.40 -15.82 -2.38
N SER A 237 -16.30 -16.41 -2.85
CA SER A 237 -16.24 -17.11 -4.13
C SER A 237 -15.70 -18.52 -3.93
N LEU A 238 -16.29 -19.48 -4.64
CA LEU A 238 -15.83 -20.87 -4.67
C LEU A 238 -14.70 -21.04 -5.68
N VAL A 239 -13.78 -21.95 -5.36
CA VAL A 239 -12.70 -22.43 -6.22
C VAL A 239 -13.01 -23.88 -6.59
N GLY A 240 -12.97 -24.20 -7.88
CA GLY A 240 -13.17 -25.56 -8.40
C GLY A 240 -12.72 -25.65 -9.85
N ASP A 241 -12.24 -26.82 -10.28
CA ASP A 241 -11.80 -27.13 -11.64
C ASP A 241 -10.93 -26.03 -12.30
N GLU A 242 -9.95 -25.54 -11.54
CA GLU A 242 -8.98 -24.49 -11.89
C GLU A 242 -9.57 -23.09 -12.15
N GLN A 243 -10.86 -22.89 -11.85
CA GLN A 243 -11.57 -21.62 -11.97
C GLN A 243 -12.00 -21.05 -10.59
N LEU A 244 -12.05 -19.72 -10.51
CA LEU A 244 -12.70 -18.96 -9.46
C LEU A 244 -14.11 -18.59 -9.92
N LEU A 245 -15.12 -19.18 -9.27
CA LEU A 245 -16.52 -18.99 -9.64
C LEU A 245 -17.04 -17.60 -9.20
N PRO A 246 -18.03 -17.01 -9.92
CA PRO A 246 -18.65 -15.75 -9.51
C PRO A 246 -19.27 -15.78 -8.11
N SER A 247 -18.96 -14.78 -7.29
CA SER A 247 -19.65 -14.52 -6.02
C SER A 247 -21.14 -14.33 -6.26
N LYS A 248 -21.96 -15.07 -5.51
CA LYS A 248 -23.43 -14.91 -5.50
C LYS A 248 -23.90 -13.96 -4.40
N MET A 249 -22.99 -13.50 -3.54
CA MET A 249 -23.28 -12.50 -2.52
C MET A 249 -23.29 -11.10 -3.15
N PRO A 250 -24.29 -10.25 -2.86
CA PRO A 250 -24.28 -8.85 -3.31
C PRO A 250 -23.17 -8.06 -2.63
N GLY A 251 -22.53 -7.15 -3.37
CA GLY A 251 -21.51 -6.23 -2.85
C GLY A 251 -22.09 -5.09 -2.01
N GLY A 252 -21.22 -4.16 -1.59
CA GLY A 252 -21.62 -2.94 -0.87
C GLY A 252 -21.75 -3.05 0.65
N SER A 253 -21.40 -4.20 1.25
CA SER A 253 -21.25 -4.30 2.70
C SER A 253 -19.96 -3.60 3.17
N LEU A 254 -19.97 -2.95 4.33
CA LEU A 254 -18.76 -2.35 4.91
C LEU A 254 -17.85 -3.35 5.64
N ARG A 255 -18.24 -4.63 5.73
CA ARG A 255 -17.60 -5.62 6.60
C ARG A 255 -16.67 -6.56 5.84
N THR A 256 -15.51 -6.85 6.42
CA THR A 256 -14.55 -7.84 5.89
C THR A 256 -14.69 -9.19 6.59
N LEU A 257 -14.68 -10.29 5.83
CA LEU A 257 -14.46 -11.64 6.30
C LEU A 257 -12.95 -11.89 6.46
N ARG A 258 -12.53 -12.32 7.65
CA ARG A 258 -11.11 -12.34 8.06
C ARG A 258 -10.60 -13.74 8.43
N GLY A 259 -11.47 -14.66 8.83
CA GLY A 259 -11.11 -16.04 9.15
C GLY A 259 -12.01 -17.03 8.44
N ALA A 260 -11.42 -18.14 7.97
CA ALA A 260 -12.12 -19.25 7.33
C ALA A 260 -11.64 -20.60 7.92
N PHE A 261 -12.55 -21.55 8.02
CA PHE A 261 -12.23 -22.95 8.35
C PHE A 261 -13.23 -23.89 7.66
N VAL A 262 -12.75 -24.97 7.05
CA VAL A 262 -13.58 -25.97 6.35
C VAL A 262 -13.03 -27.36 6.65
N THR A 263 -13.92 -28.36 6.78
CA THR A 263 -13.58 -29.77 6.96
C THR A 263 -13.69 -30.56 5.66
N LYS A 264 -13.15 -31.79 5.62
CA LYS A 264 -13.20 -32.65 4.42
C LYS A 264 -14.60 -33.15 4.05
N ASP A 265 -15.53 -33.12 5.00
CA ASP A 265 -16.95 -33.39 4.85
C ASP A 265 -17.75 -32.09 4.63
N GLU A 266 -17.14 -31.10 3.98
CA GLU A 266 -17.78 -29.89 3.42
C GLU A 266 -18.51 -28.97 4.41
N ARG A 267 -18.38 -29.22 5.72
CA ARG A 267 -18.83 -28.30 6.79
C ARG A 267 -17.81 -27.17 6.96
N GLY A 268 -18.28 -25.94 7.10
CA GLY A 268 -17.40 -24.78 7.13
C GLY A 268 -17.93 -23.57 7.87
N TRP A 269 -17.00 -22.68 8.22
CA TRP A 269 -17.19 -21.49 9.04
C TRP A 269 -16.42 -20.31 8.45
N LEU A 270 -17.10 -19.17 8.32
CA LEU A 270 -16.51 -17.87 7.97
C LEU A 270 -16.80 -16.87 9.08
N VAL A 271 -15.79 -16.07 9.46
CA VAL A 271 -15.90 -15.06 10.51
C VAL A 271 -15.30 -13.72 10.11
N GLY A 272 -15.83 -12.62 10.65
CA GLY A 272 -15.36 -11.28 10.29
C GLY A 272 -15.86 -10.14 11.19
N ASP A 273 -15.77 -8.94 10.64
CA ASP A 273 -16.08 -7.66 11.29
C ASP A 273 -17.49 -7.58 11.88
N GLY A 274 -17.65 -6.88 13.01
CA GLY A 274 -18.94 -6.71 13.69
C GLY A 274 -19.60 -8.02 14.12
N ALA A 275 -18.81 -8.96 14.62
CA ALA A 275 -19.19 -10.33 15.00
C ALA A 275 -19.96 -11.10 13.90
N THR A 276 -19.59 -10.91 12.63
CA THR A 276 -20.14 -11.71 11.52
C THR A 276 -19.66 -13.16 11.65
N VAL A 277 -20.61 -14.11 11.60
CA VAL A 277 -20.36 -15.55 11.52
C VAL A 277 -21.33 -16.15 10.50
N LEU A 278 -20.80 -16.95 9.58
CA LEU A 278 -21.55 -17.73 8.60
C LEU A 278 -21.12 -19.19 8.68
N THR A 279 -22.06 -20.10 8.44
CA THR A 279 -21.84 -21.55 8.44
C THR A 279 -22.31 -22.19 7.13
N THR A 280 -21.70 -23.32 6.75
CA THR A 280 -22.08 -24.11 5.57
C THR A 280 -21.98 -25.60 5.88
N THR A 281 -22.77 -26.41 5.16
CA THR A 281 -22.77 -27.88 5.19
C THR A 281 -22.61 -28.48 3.78
N ASN A 282 -22.30 -27.66 2.78
CA ASN A 282 -22.21 -28.02 1.36
C ASN A 282 -21.08 -27.27 0.64
N GLY A 283 -19.91 -27.17 1.27
CA GLY A 283 -18.68 -26.66 0.66
C GLY A 283 -18.67 -25.15 0.43
N GLY A 284 -19.66 -24.43 0.96
CA GLY A 284 -19.87 -23.00 0.71
C GLY A 284 -20.75 -22.68 -0.51
N ILE A 285 -21.50 -23.66 -1.04
CA ILE A 285 -22.53 -23.43 -2.08
C ILE A 285 -23.69 -22.60 -1.51
N VAL A 286 -24.02 -22.81 -0.23
CA VAL A 286 -24.94 -22.00 0.58
C VAL A 286 -24.25 -21.61 1.89
N TRP A 287 -24.54 -20.40 2.36
CA TRP A 287 -24.07 -19.85 3.63
C TRP A 287 -25.23 -19.36 4.47
N ASP A 288 -25.41 -19.96 5.64
CA ASP A 288 -26.45 -19.63 6.61
C ASP A 288 -25.86 -18.94 7.85
N LEU A 289 -26.73 -18.32 8.65
CA LEU A 289 -26.37 -17.94 10.02
C LEU A 289 -26.39 -19.20 10.93
N PRO A 290 -25.49 -19.29 11.94
CA PRO A 290 -25.56 -20.37 12.92
C PRO A 290 -26.88 -20.33 13.71
N GLN A 291 -27.36 -21.50 14.14
CA GLN A 291 -28.61 -21.63 14.91
C GLN A 291 -28.53 -20.97 16.30
N GLY A 292 -27.36 -20.96 16.92
CA GLY A 292 -27.10 -20.27 18.17
C GLY A 292 -26.79 -18.80 17.93
N GLU A 293 -27.61 -17.90 18.47
CA GLU A 293 -27.37 -16.46 18.39
C GLU A 293 -26.27 -15.98 19.35
N PHE A 294 -25.44 -15.04 18.88
CA PHE A 294 -24.59 -14.24 19.75
C PHE A 294 -25.41 -13.12 20.40
N PRO A 295 -25.10 -12.68 21.63
CA PRO A 295 -25.77 -11.54 22.26
C PRO A 295 -25.75 -10.30 21.33
N PRO A 296 -26.86 -9.56 21.16
CA PRO A 296 -26.93 -8.48 20.16
C PRO A 296 -25.85 -7.39 20.29
N ALA A 297 -25.31 -7.18 21.49
CA ALA A 297 -24.19 -6.28 21.73
C ALA A 297 -22.87 -6.75 21.07
N ALA A 298 -22.64 -8.05 20.90
CA ALA A 298 -21.42 -8.59 20.29
C ALA A 298 -21.16 -7.99 18.90
N ARG A 299 -22.22 -7.75 18.10
CA ARG A 299 -22.14 -7.11 16.78
C ARG A 299 -21.61 -5.68 16.77
N ARG A 300 -21.61 -4.99 17.92
CA ARG A 300 -21.01 -3.65 18.14
C ARG A 300 -19.67 -3.71 18.88
N LEU A 301 -19.36 -4.83 19.52
CA LEU A 301 -18.23 -4.96 20.46
C LEU A 301 -17.09 -5.85 19.96
N MET A 302 -17.29 -6.73 18.97
CA MET A 302 -16.26 -7.63 18.48
C MET A 302 -16.09 -7.60 16.98
N ASP A 303 -14.83 -7.75 16.54
CA ASP A 303 -14.47 -7.98 15.14
C ASP A 303 -13.67 -9.29 15.10
N PHE A 304 -14.24 -10.34 14.50
CA PHE A 304 -13.63 -11.67 14.49
C PHE A 304 -12.53 -11.77 13.42
N ARG A 305 -11.47 -12.52 13.74
CA ARG A 305 -10.24 -12.61 12.94
C ARG A 305 -9.83 -14.05 12.64
N GLY A 306 -9.97 -14.95 13.62
CA GLY A 306 -9.62 -16.36 13.48
C GLY A 306 -10.77 -17.27 13.88
N VAL A 307 -10.91 -18.39 13.18
CA VAL A 307 -11.85 -19.48 13.51
C VAL A 307 -11.17 -20.83 13.31
N HIS A 308 -11.52 -21.81 14.12
CA HIS A 308 -11.10 -23.19 13.95
C HIS A 308 -12.17 -24.14 14.51
N GLY A 309 -12.44 -25.23 13.79
CA GLY A 309 -13.34 -26.29 14.24
C GLY A 309 -12.65 -27.64 14.38
N LEU A 310 -13.25 -28.52 15.18
CA LEU A 310 -12.80 -29.90 15.37
C LEU A 310 -13.99 -30.77 15.85
N GLY A 311 -14.48 -31.67 15.00
CA GLY A 311 -15.73 -32.39 15.25
C GLY A 311 -16.91 -31.42 15.31
N GLU A 312 -17.67 -31.43 16.41
CA GLU A 312 -18.71 -30.44 16.68
C GLU A 312 -18.20 -29.18 17.41
N HIS A 313 -16.94 -29.16 17.86
CA HIS A 313 -16.38 -28.00 18.53
C HIS A 313 -15.97 -26.91 17.53
N VAL A 314 -16.23 -25.65 17.87
CA VAL A 314 -15.83 -24.45 17.11
C VAL A 314 -15.34 -23.37 18.06
N TRP A 315 -14.17 -22.79 17.78
CA TRP A 315 -13.61 -21.66 18.53
C TRP A 315 -13.37 -20.45 17.62
N ILE A 316 -13.77 -19.25 18.07
CA ILE A 316 -13.64 -17.98 17.33
C ILE A 316 -12.91 -16.94 18.19
N VAL A 317 -11.97 -16.22 17.58
CA VAL A 317 -11.12 -15.20 18.23
C VAL A 317 -11.08 -13.89 17.43
N GLY A 318 -10.74 -12.77 18.07
CA GLY A 318 -10.70 -11.47 17.40
C GLY A 318 -10.26 -10.29 18.28
N SER A 319 -10.78 -9.11 17.97
CA SER A 319 -10.59 -7.87 18.72
C SER A 319 -11.89 -7.51 19.48
N PRO A 320 -11.87 -7.36 20.82
CA PRO A 320 -10.76 -7.59 21.75
C PRO A 320 -10.42 -9.08 21.92
N GLY A 321 -9.22 -9.38 22.40
CA GLY A 321 -8.79 -10.76 22.69
C GLY A 321 -9.18 -11.29 24.08
N SER A 322 -9.95 -10.51 24.86
CA SER A 322 -10.34 -10.80 26.24
C SER A 322 -11.34 -11.94 26.41
N VAL A 323 -12.02 -12.33 25.33
CA VAL A 323 -12.87 -13.52 25.25
C VAL A 323 -12.59 -14.31 23.98
N ILE A 324 -12.71 -15.62 24.08
CA ILE A 324 -12.79 -16.57 22.96
C ILE A 324 -14.19 -17.16 22.98
N TRP A 325 -14.87 -17.11 21.84
CA TRP A 325 -16.18 -17.74 21.71
C TRP A 325 -16.01 -19.21 21.38
N HIS A 326 -16.76 -20.06 22.07
CA HIS A 326 -16.72 -21.51 21.90
C HIS A 326 -18.14 -22.04 21.70
N SER A 327 -18.27 -23.01 20.82
CA SER A 327 -19.43 -23.90 20.72
C SER A 327 -18.94 -25.33 20.78
N SER A 328 -19.67 -26.20 21.49
CA SER A 328 -19.42 -27.65 21.54
C SER A 328 -20.47 -28.47 20.79
N ASN A 329 -21.32 -27.82 19.99
CA ASN A 329 -22.47 -28.40 19.32
C ASN A 329 -22.72 -27.73 17.95
N ALA A 330 -21.65 -27.59 17.15
CA ALA A 330 -21.65 -27.05 15.79
C ALA A 330 -22.34 -25.68 15.64
N GLY A 331 -22.20 -24.81 16.65
CA GLY A 331 -22.78 -23.46 16.66
C GLY A 331 -24.27 -23.39 16.99
N GLN A 332 -24.87 -24.45 17.54
CA GLN A 332 -26.25 -24.39 18.09
C GLN A 332 -26.32 -23.59 19.40
N ALA A 333 -25.23 -23.55 20.17
CA ALA A 333 -25.07 -22.69 21.35
C ALA A 333 -23.64 -22.15 21.43
N TRP A 334 -23.46 -20.97 22.03
CA TRP A 334 -22.18 -20.28 22.17
C TRP A 334 -21.93 -19.82 23.61
N GLU A 335 -20.70 -20.03 24.11
CA GLU A 335 -20.20 -19.50 25.39
C GLU A 335 -19.01 -18.55 25.15
N ASN A 336 -18.87 -17.50 25.96
CA ASN A 336 -17.76 -16.54 25.91
C ASN A 336 -16.76 -16.81 27.04
N ILE A 337 -15.60 -17.38 26.69
CA ILE A 337 -14.60 -17.82 27.67
C ILE A 337 -13.51 -16.78 27.82
N SER A 338 -13.28 -16.31 29.05
CA SER A 338 -12.26 -15.29 29.32
C SER A 338 -10.83 -15.82 29.13
N THR A 339 -9.98 -15.02 28.48
CA THR A 339 -8.55 -15.32 28.27
C THR A 339 -7.65 -14.73 29.36
N GLY A 340 -8.15 -13.78 30.14
CA GLY A 340 -7.36 -12.94 31.04
C GLY A 340 -6.57 -11.80 30.36
N GLU A 341 -6.51 -11.75 29.02
CA GLU A 341 -5.61 -10.88 28.26
C GLU A 341 -6.40 -10.01 27.26
N THR A 342 -6.23 -8.68 27.28
CA THR A 342 -7.08 -7.80 26.47
C THR A 342 -6.58 -7.53 25.05
N ALA A 343 -5.30 -7.77 24.76
CA ALA A 343 -4.71 -7.53 23.44
C ALA A 343 -5.41 -8.39 22.35
N PRO A 344 -5.69 -7.85 21.14
CA PRO A 344 -6.42 -8.59 20.11
C PRO A 344 -5.76 -9.92 19.71
N LEU A 345 -6.59 -10.92 19.43
CA LEU A 345 -6.19 -12.23 18.92
C LEU A 345 -6.46 -12.31 17.41
N GLU A 346 -5.55 -12.95 16.69
CA GLU A 346 -5.56 -13.05 15.23
C GLU A 346 -5.90 -14.48 14.78
N ALA A 347 -5.35 -15.50 15.44
CA ALA A 347 -5.55 -16.91 15.08
C ALA A 347 -5.66 -17.85 16.29
N VAL A 348 -6.33 -18.98 16.09
CA VAL A 348 -6.51 -20.07 17.05
C VAL A 348 -6.34 -21.42 16.36
N ARG A 349 -5.75 -22.41 17.06
CA ARG A 349 -5.56 -23.77 16.57
C ARG A 349 -5.65 -24.79 17.70
N PHE A 350 -6.37 -25.88 17.49
CA PHE A 350 -6.46 -27.00 18.42
C PHE A 350 -5.73 -28.23 17.89
N VAL A 351 -5.29 -29.09 18.81
CA VAL A 351 -4.49 -30.28 18.51
C VAL A 351 -5.35 -31.53 18.76
N PRO A 352 -5.71 -32.31 17.73
CA PRO A 352 -6.50 -33.53 17.91
C PRO A 352 -5.76 -34.56 18.79
N THR A 353 -6.50 -35.26 19.65
CA THR A 353 -5.88 -36.11 20.68
C THR A 353 -5.35 -37.42 20.11
N THR A 354 -6.01 -38.01 19.12
CA THR A 354 -5.49 -39.05 18.21
C THR A 354 -6.12 -38.85 16.83
N ALA A 355 -5.68 -39.60 15.80
CA ALA A 355 -6.34 -39.61 14.49
C ALA A 355 -7.80 -40.09 14.60
N ASP A 356 -8.08 -41.00 15.52
CA ASP A 356 -9.40 -41.60 15.76
C ASP A 356 -10.26 -40.80 16.77
N GLN A 357 -9.72 -39.70 17.31
CA GLN A 357 -10.40 -38.79 18.25
C GLN A 357 -10.41 -37.35 17.70
N LEU A 358 -10.82 -37.22 16.44
CA LEU A 358 -11.03 -35.96 15.71
C LEU A 358 -12.16 -35.09 16.26
N GLU A 359 -12.86 -35.53 17.31
CA GLU A 359 -13.91 -34.76 18.00
C GLU A 359 -13.43 -34.14 19.32
N HIS A 360 -12.28 -34.57 19.85
CA HIS A 360 -11.83 -34.22 21.21
C HIS A 360 -10.38 -33.72 21.20
N ALA A 361 -10.17 -32.40 21.20
CA ALA A 361 -8.88 -31.79 21.53
C ALA A 361 -8.91 -31.20 22.95
N ALA A 362 -8.09 -31.74 23.85
CA ALA A 362 -7.82 -31.10 25.14
C ALA A 362 -6.94 -29.86 24.99
N THR A 363 -5.96 -29.87 24.07
CA THR A 363 -4.94 -28.81 23.94
C THR A 363 -5.19 -27.92 22.73
N GLY A 364 -5.03 -26.62 22.93
CA GLY A 364 -5.12 -25.61 21.88
C GLY A 364 -4.28 -24.37 22.19
N TYR A 365 -4.06 -23.54 21.17
CA TYR A 365 -3.22 -22.35 21.20
C TYR A 365 -3.91 -21.20 20.47
N ALA A 366 -3.76 -19.98 20.97
CA ALA A 366 -4.21 -18.76 20.31
C ALA A 366 -3.10 -17.71 20.33
N VAL A 367 -3.01 -16.89 19.29
CA VAL A 367 -1.93 -15.90 19.13
C VAL A 367 -2.46 -14.56 18.67
N GLY A 368 -1.71 -13.49 18.96
CA GLY A 368 -2.13 -12.14 18.62
C GLY A 368 -1.10 -11.06 18.90
N HIS A 369 -1.60 -9.88 19.28
CA HIS A 369 -0.81 -8.65 19.37
C HIS A 369 0.17 -8.66 20.55
N LEU A 370 1.18 -7.78 20.49
CA LEU A 370 2.21 -7.62 21.54
C LEU A 370 3.06 -8.89 21.81
N GLY A 371 3.10 -9.84 20.88
CA GLY A 371 3.78 -11.13 21.04
C GLY A 371 3.03 -12.13 21.93
N LEU A 372 1.70 -11.99 22.07
CA LEU A 372 0.85 -12.84 22.89
C LEU A 372 0.72 -14.26 22.29
N ILE A 373 0.99 -15.26 23.12
CA ILE A 373 0.70 -16.68 22.86
C ILE A 373 -0.03 -17.25 24.08
N LEU A 374 -1.26 -17.70 23.89
CA LEU A 374 -2.11 -18.38 24.87
C LEU A 374 -2.09 -19.90 24.64
N LYS A 375 -2.29 -20.68 25.71
CA LYS A 375 -2.52 -22.13 25.68
C LYS A 375 -3.70 -22.54 26.57
N THR A 376 -4.49 -23.50 26.10
CA THR A 376 -5.46 -24.28 26.88
C THR A 376 -5.02 -25.75 26.97
N THR A 377 -5.46 -26.45 28.02
CA THR A 377 -5.34 -27.92 28.16
C THR A 377 -6.67 -28.59 28.57
N ASP A 378 -7.78 -27.88 28.45
CA ASP A 378 -9.14 -28.29 28.86
C ASP A 378 -10.21 -27.95 27.80
N SER A 379 -9.84 -28.07 26.52
CA SER A 379 -10.71 -27.80 25.35
C SER A 379 -11.17 -26.34 25.23
N GLY A 380 -10.34 -25.41 25.71
CA GLY A 380 -10.58 -23.97 25.62
C GLY A 380 -11.30 -23.36 26.82
N LYS A 381 -11.61 -24.13 27.86
CA LYS A 381 -12.35 -23.68 29.06
C LYS A 381 -11.52 -22.77 29.97
N THR A 382 -10.21 -22.96 30.00
CA THR A 382 -9.26 -22.02 30.59
C THR A 382 -8.07 -21.79 29.66
N TRP A 383 -7.53 -20.58 29.71
CA TRP A 383 -6.38 -20.15 28.92
C TRP A 383 -5.29 -19.56 29.81
N LYS A 384 -4.04 -19.75 29.41
CA LYS A 384 -2.85 -19.19 30.09
C LYS A 384 -1.88 -18.63 29.06
N ALA A 385 -1.38 -17.42 29.30
CA ALA A 385 -0.28 -16.86 28.53
C ALA A 385 1.03 -17.64 28.73
N LEU A 386 1.66 -18.03 27.62
CA LEU A 386 3.01 -18.60 27.55
C LEU A 386 4.05 -17.53 27.20
N ARG A 387 3.67 -16.60 26.31
CA ARG A 387 4.43 -15.40 25.93
C ARG A 387 3.49 -14.20 25.84
N GLY A 388 4.04 -13.00 26.00
CA GLY A 388 3.32 -11.73 25.77
C GLY A 388 2.27 -11.31 26.82
N GLY A 389 1.95 -12.17 27.79
CA GLY A 389 0.91 -11.90 28.78
C GLY A 389 1.13 -10.64 29.63
N GLY A 390 0.04 -9.96 29.98
CA GLY A 390 0.01 -8.71 30.74
C GLY A 390 0.55 -7.48 29.99
N ARG A 391 0.99 -7.61 28.73
CA ARG A 391 1.48 -6.47 27.93
C ARG A 391 0.32 -5.57 27.49
N ARG A 392 0.58 -4.27 27.42
CA ARG A 392 -0.37 -3.24 27.00
C ARG A 392 0.32 -2.10 26.25
N ALA A 393 -0.44 -1.20 25.65
CA ALA A 393 0.10 0.04 25.11
C ALA A 393 0.52 0.99 26.26
N ALA A 394 1.55 1.80 26.03
CA ALA A 394 1.78 3.04 26.76
C ALA A 394 1.14 4.23 26.04
N LEU A 395 1.22 4.25 24.70
CA LEU A 395 0.67 5.28 23.82
C LEU A 395 -0.42 4.69 22.90
N THR A 396 -1.57 5.34 22.82
CA THR A 396 -2.53 5.10 21.73
C THR A 396 -2.74 6.40 20.95
N ILE A 397 -2.44 6.39 19.65
CA ILE A 397 -2.69 7.52 18.75
C ILE A 397 -4.03 7.29 18.06
N MET A 398 -4.95 8.25 18.17
CA MET A 398 -6.25 8.24 17.51
C MET A 398 -6.34 9.43 16.53
N PRO A 399 -5.77 9.27 15.31
CA PRO A 399 -5.83 10.29 14.27
C PRO A 399 -7.22 10.32 13.62
N ALA A 400 -7.59 11.45 13.02
CA ALA A 400 -8.85 11.58 12.28
C ALA A 400 -8.81 10.92 10.90
N ARG A 401 -7.67 11.01 10.21
CA ARG A 401 -7.39 10.48 8.87
C ARG A 401 -5.93 10.00 8.78
N THR A 402 -5.55 9.28 7.72
CA THR A 402 -4.23 8.62 7.61
C THR A 402 -3.05 9.59 7.70
N GLU A 403 -3.12 10.71 6.98
CA GLU A 403 -2.10 11.76 6.91
C GLU A 403 -1.88 12.47 8.26
N ARG A 404 -2.78 12.27 9.22
CA ARG A 404 -2.65 12.75 10.60
C ARG A 404 -1.89 11.77 11.51
N ILE A 405 -1.44 10.61 11.07
CA ILE A 405 -0.63 9.70 11.91
C ILE A 405 0.72 10.35 12.26
N SER A 406 0.99 10.58 13.56
CA SER A 406 2.32 11.10 13.99
C SER A 406 3.37 9.98 13.98
N SER A 407 3.97 9.77 12.81
CA SER A 407 5.15 8.92 12.60
C SER A 407 6.34 9.31 13.48
N TRP A 408 6.51 10.60 13.80
CA TRP A 408 7.56 11.11 14.67
C TRP A 408 7.35 10.69 16.12
N ALA A 409 6.11 10.75 16.60
CA ALA A 409 5.76 10.25 17.93
C ALA A 409 6.02 8.75 18.04
N LEU A 410 5.68 7.96 17.01
CA LEU A 410 6.00 6.52 16.95
C LEU A 410 7.53 6.28 16.95
N ALA A 411 8.28 6.96 16.05
CA ALA A 411 9.72 6.77 15.90
C ALA A 411 10.48 7.07 17.20
N LYS A 412 10.12 8.16 17.90
CA LYS A 412 10.76 8.51 19.17
C LYS A 412 10.21 7.73 20.37
N ALA A 413 8.89 7.63 20.56
CA ALA A 413 8.33 6.93 21.71
C ALA A 413 8.58 5.41 21.62
N SER A 414 8.28 4.81 20.47
CA SER A 414 8.21 3.35 20.34
C SER A 414 9.48 2.74 19.75
N GLY A 415 10.12 3.43 18.80
CA GLY A 415 11.44 3.07 18.26
C GLY A 415 12.58 3.32 19.24
N GLU A 416 12.84 4.58 19.59
CA GLU A 416 13.96 4.97 20.47
C GLU A 416 13.68 4.69 21.96
N GLN A 417 12.60 5.24 22.51
CA GLN A 417 12.30 5.17 23.95
C GLN A 417 11.64 3.84 24.37
N GLY A 418 11.31 2.95 23.43
CA GLY A 418 10.80 1.60 23.66
C GLY A 418 9.37 1.47 24.19
N TYR A 419 8.57 2.53 24.19
CA TYR A 419 7.16 2.47 24.59
C TYR A 419 6.33 1.62 23.62
N ARG A 420 5.37 0.86 24.13
CA ARG A 420 4.43 0.11 23.27
C ARG A 420 3.35 1.04 22.75
N SER A 421 2.96 0.92 21.48
CA SER A 421 1.93 1.80 20.93
C SER A 421 0.98 1.16 19.93
N SER A 422 -0.27 1.59 19.97
CA SER A 422 -1.29 1.32 18.96
C SER A 422 -1.70 2.61 18.23
N VAL A 423 -1.99 2.47 16.94
CA VAL A 423 -2.66 3.49 16.12
C VAL A 423 -4.06 2.98 15.82
N ILE A 424 -5.08 3.82 15.99
CA ILE A 424 -6.49 3.43 15.84
C ILE A 424 -7.18 4.46 14.95
N LEU A 425 -7.32 4.11 13.67
CA LEU A 425 -7.94 4.94 12.65
C LEU A 425 -9.42 4.53 12.51
N LEU A 426 -10.33 5.26 13.15
CA LEU A 426 -11.76 4.92 13.14
C LEU A 426 -12.45 5.17 11.80
N SER A 427 -11.93 6.12 11.02
CA SER A 427 -12.45 6.58 9.74
C SER A 427 -11.40 6.47 8.65
N ALA A 428 -11.20 5.24 8.14
CA ALA A 428 -10.52 5.03 6.87
C ALA A 428 -11.45 5.49 5.73
N GLY A 429 -10.98 6.42 4.89
CA GLY A 429 -11.77 6.96 3.78
C GLY A 429 -11.58 6.19 2.47
N LEU A 430 -12.21 6.71 1.41
CA LEU A 430 -11.52 6.80 0.12
C LEU A 430 -10.13 7.42 0.35
N ASP A 431 -9.14 6.91 -0.35
CA ASP A 431 -7.81 7.52 -0.32
C ASP A 431 -7.85 8.92 -0.93
N ALA A 432 -6.89 9.77 -0.56
CA ALA A 432 -6.73 11.11 -1.17
C ALA A 432 -6.63 11.05 -2.71
N LYS A 433 -6.29 9.89 -3.27
CA LYS A 433 -6.23 9.54 -4.70
C LYS A 433 -7.58 9.53 -5.45
N LEU A 434 -8.72 9.63 -4.76
CA LEU A 434 -10.02 9.88 -5.41
C LEU A 434 -10.42 11.37 -5.39
N GLU A 435 -9.78 12.17 -4.55
CA GLU A 435 -9.71 13.61 -4.75
C GLU A 435 -8.58 13.97 -5.73
N HIS A 436 -7.55 13.15 -5.86
CA HIS A 436 -6.37 13.32 -6.73
C HIS A 436 -6.14 12.05 -7.59
N GLU A 437 -6.99 11.80 -8.59
CA GLU A 437 -6.81 10.70 -9.57
C GLU A 437 -5.65 11.04 -10.53
N GLU A 438 -4.40 10.98 -10.04
CA GLU A 438 -3.20 11.37 -10.81
C GLU A 438 -2.83 10.38 -11.95
N GLY A 439 -3.41 9.18 -11.95
CA GLY A 439 -3.26 8.15 -12.98
C GLY A 439 -4.51 7.27 -13.06
N LEU A 440 -4.69 6.55 -14.18
CA LEU A 440 -5.97 5.91 -14.51
C LEU A 440 -6.15 4.47 -13.99
N ILE A 441 -5.08 3.84 -13.46
CA ILE A 441 -5.04 2.43 -13.00
C ILE A 441 -4.11 2.31 -11.79
N HIS A 442 -4.54 1.63 -10.70
CA HIS A 442 -3.67 1.17 -9.60
C HIS A 442 -4.18 -0.14 -8.97
N SER A 443 -3.32 -0.87 -8.24
CA SER A 443 -3.58 -2.29 -7.88
C SER A 443 -3.17 -2.74 -6.44
N ALA A 444 -3.03 -1.82 -5.48
CA ALA A 444 -2.63 -2.13 -4.10
C ALA A 444 -3.79 -2.04 -3.07
N SER A 445 -3.66 -2.74 -1.92
CA SER A 445 -4.59 -2.62 -0.78
C SER A 445 -3.95 -1.79 0.34
N ASN A 446 -4.60 -0.69 0.71
CA ASN A 446 -3.95 0.35 1.53
C ASN A 446 -3.87 0.02 3.03
N GLU A 447 -4.60 -1.00 3.52
CA GLU A 447 -4.46 -1.51 4.91
C GLU A 447 -3.04 -2.02 5.19
N GLU A 448 -2.53 -2.89 4.32
CA GLU A 448 -1.19 -3.47 4.47
C GLU A 448 -0.07 -2.42 4.34
N LEU A 449 -0.21 -1.40 3.47
CA LEU A 449 0.74 -0.27 3.35
C LEU A 449 0.80 0.54 4.65
N ARG A 450 -0.35 1.03 5.13
CA ARG A 450 -0.43 1.86 6.34
C ARG A 450 0.02 1.10 7.58
N ARG A 451 -0.27 -0.21 7.66
CA ARG A 451 0.25 -1.10 8.70
C ARG A 451 1.77 -1.22 8.66
N ALA A 452 2.36 -1.44 7.48
CA ALA A 452 3.82 -1.49 7.32
C ALA A 452 4.47 -0.15 7.71
N GLY A 453 3.87 0.99 7.37
CA GLY A 453 4.31 2.31 7.80
C GLY A 453 4.35 2.48 9.33
N VAL A 454 3.24 2.19 10.03
CA VAL A 454 3.19 2.23 11.50
C VAL A 454 4.22 1.31 12.16
N LEU A 455 4.49 0.14 11.55
CA LEU A 455 5.47 -0.82 12.05
C LEU A 455 6.93 -0.43 11.74
N LEU A 456 7.21 0.25 10.62
CA LEU A 456 8.52 0.85 10.32
C LEU A 456 8.84 1.99 11.30
N ALA A 457 7.85 2.81 11.67
CA ALA A 457 8.00 3.82 12.73
C ALA A 457 8.13 3.22 14.16
N GLY A 458 8.21 1.90 14.31
CA GLY A 458 8.43 1.24 15.61
C GLY A 458 7.18 1.01 16.46
N GLY A 459 5.97 1.31 15.96
CA GLY A 459 4.70 1.00 16.62
C GLY A 459 4.45 -0.51 16.77
N ASN A 460 3.44 -0.92 17.54
CA ASN A 460 3.07 -2.34 17.65
C ASN A 460 1.92 -2.73 16.71
N ALA A 461 0.94 -1.85 16.49
CA ALA A 461 -0.25 -2.19 15.71
C ALA A 461 -0.93 -0.97 15.08
N LEU A 462 -1.59 -1.22 13.94
CA LEU A 462 -2.62 -0.38 13.36
C LEU A 462 -3.94 -1.17 13.38
N GLU A 463 -4.95 -0.63 14.06
CA GLU A 463 -6.34 -1.08 14.05
C GLU A 463 -7.17 -0.07 13.21
N GLU A 464 -8.04 -0.56 12.33
CA GLU A 464 -8.85 0.27 11.44
C GLU A 464 -10.34 0.01 11.65
N GLY A 465 -11.13 1.09 11.67
CA GLY A 465 -12.58 1.04 11.81
C GLY A 465 -13.29 0.89 10.47
N TRP A 466 -14.10 -0.15 10.34
CA TRP A 466 -14.95 -0.40 9.16
C TRP A 466 -16.28 0.38 9.19
N ALA A 467 -16.69 0.86 10.36
CA ALA A 467 -18.04 1.38 10.60
C ALA A 467 -18.23 2.87 10.25
N PHE A 468 -17.15 3.63 10.06
CA PHE A 468 -17.19 5.09 9.83
C PHE A 468 -16.40 5.54 8.58
N PRO A 469 -16.58 4.89 7.40
CA PRO A 469 -15.79 5.24 6.22
C PRO A 469 -16.24 6.56 5.60
N LEU A 470 -15.27 7.32 5.09
CA LEU A 470 -15.50 8.52 4.28
C LEU A 470 -15.71 8.08 2.82
N SER A 471 -16.96 7.79 2.43
CA SER A 471 -17.32 7.33 1.07
C SER A 471 -17.45 8.46 0.04
N THR A 472 -17.73 9.67 0.55
CA THR A 472 -17.93 10.96 -0.11
C THR A 472 -16.71 11.87 -0.26
N PRO A 473 -16.10 12.18 -1.43
CA PRO A 473 -15.16 13.30 -1.51
C PRO A 473 -15.76 14.59 -0.91
N GLY A 474 -14.98 15.33 -0.14
CA GLY A 474 -15.43 16.50 0.66
C GLY A 474 -16.24 16.20 1.94
N MET A 475 -16.54 14.94 2.29
CA MET A 475 -17.19 14.61 3.58
C MET A 475 -16.44 15.13 4.80
N GLN A 476 -15.12 15.23 4.70
CA GLN A 476 -14.24 15.73 5.74
C GLN A 476 -14.47 17.21 6.11
N HIS A 477 -15.08 17.99 5.21
CA HIS A 477 -15.41 19.41 5.44
C HIS A 477 -16.89 19.61 5.86
N ASN A 478 -17.80 18.74 5.42
CA ASN A 478 -19.24 18.90 5.66
C ASN A 478 -19.76 18.03 6.82
N ARG A 479 -19.81 18.62 8.01
CA ARG A 479 -20.26 17.98 9.27
C ARG A 479 -21.67 17.38 9.21
N ASP A 480 -22.63 18.07 8.59
CA ASP A 480 -24.03 17.62 8.58
C ASP A 480 -24.29 16.55 7.50
N ALA A 481 -23.50 16.52 6.43
CA ALA A 481 -23.46 15.39 5.51
C ALA A 481 -22.79 14.17 6.15
N LEU A 482 -21.59 14.34 6.74
CA LEU A 482 -20.85 13.29 7.45
C LEU A 482 -21.70 12.63 8.54
N PHE A 483 -22.38 13.43 9.37
CA PHE A 483 -23.22 12.90 10.45
C PHE A 483 -24.43 12.12 9.90
N ARG A 484 -25.05 12.56 8.79
CA ARG A 484 -26.17 11.83 8.16
C ARG A 484 -25.71 10.51 7.52
N ASP A 485 -24.59 10.51 6.81
CA ASP A 485 -24.00 9.32 6.20
C ASP A 485 -23.60 8.28 7.25
N TRP A 486 -22.89 8.69 8.30
CA TRP A 486 -22.52 7.79 9.40
C TRP A 486 -23.73 7.34 10.22
N MET A 487 -24.78 8.17 10.38
CA MET A 487 -26.05 7.72 10.96
C MET A 487 -26.70 6.64 10.09
N LEU A 488 -26.76 6.80 8.77
CA LEU A 488 -27.33 5.81 7.86
C LEU A 488 -26.55 4.48 7.93
N LYS A 489 -25.21 4.53 7.80
CA LYS A 489 -24.32 3.36 7.87
C LYS A 489 -24.33 2.63 9.21
N THR A 490 -24.79 3.28 10.28
CA THR A 490 -24.88 2.71 11.63
C THR A 490 -26.32 2.38 12.06
N GLU A 491 -27.28 2.35 11.13
CA GLU A 491 -28.71 2.10 11.44
C GLU A 491 -29.27 3.10 12.49
N ASN A 492 -28.83 4.36 12.40
CA ASN A 492 -29.07 5.47 13.34
C ASN A 492 -28.46 5.33 14.75
N LYS A 493 -27.46 4.46 14.93
CA LYS A 493 -26.82 4.17 16.24
C LYS A 493 -25.45 4.85 16.43
N LEU A 494 -25.08 5.80 15.56
CA LEU A 494 -23.77 6.47 15.56
C LEU A 494 -23.28 6.92 16.95
N PRO A 495 -24.07 7.61 17.82
CA PRO A 495 -23.56 8.05 19.11
C PRO A 495 -23.17 6.89 20.05
N GLU A 496 -23.91 5.78 19.98
CA GLU A 496 -23.65 4.58 20.79
C GLU A 496 -22.48 3.78 20.22
N MET A 497 -22.43 3.61 18.90
CA MET A 497 -21.36 2.86 18.22
C MET A 497 -20.02 3.59 18.30
N LEU A 498 -19.97 4.90 18.08
CA LEU A 498 -18.71 5.66 18.10
C LEU A 498 -18.13 5.74 19.52
N LEU A 499 -18.94 6.13 20.51
CA LEU A 499 -18.49 6.14 21.91
C LEU A 499 -18.16 4.73 22.41
N GLY A 500 -18.98 3.74 22.05
CA GLY A 500 -18.76 2.33 22.40
C GLY A 500 -17.45 1.78 21.84
N GLN A 501 -17.15 2.00 20.56
CA GLN A 501 -15.90 1.56 19.93
C GLN A 501 -14.68 2.27 20.51
N ILE A 502 -14.74 3.60 20.75
CA ILE A 502 -13.62 4.31 21.41
C ILE A 502 -13.37 3.73 22.81
N VAL A 503 -14.41 3.58 23.64
CA VAL A 503 -14.26 3.03 25.00
C VAL A 503 -13.77 1.58 24.97
N ARG A 504 -14.26 0.77 24.01
CA ARG A 504 -13.73 -0.58 23.75
C ARG A 504 -12.24 -0.50 23.53
N HIS A 505 -11.78 0.25 22.53
CA HIS A 505 -10.37 0.34 22.17
C HIS A 505 -9.48 0.83 23.33
N LEU A 506 -9.95 1.76 24.16
CA LEU A 506 -9.23 2.20 25.37
C LEU A 506 -9.13 1.08 26.42
N ARG A 507 -10.21 0.33 26.67
CA ARG A 507 -10.21 -0.82 27.61
C ARG A 507 -9.45 -2.04 27.07
N THR A 508 -9.38 -2.21 25.74
CA THR A 508 -8.58 -3.21 25.01
C THR A 508 -7.08 -2.93 25.13
N TRP A 509 -6.64 -1.75 24.70
CA TRP A 509 -5.21 -1.41 24.59
C TRP A 509 -4.58 -0.93 25.90
N ARG A 510 -5.40 -0.43 26.83
CA ARG A 510 -5.00 0.05 28.16
C ARG A 510 -3.82 1.04 28.13
N PRO A 511 -3.90 2.15 27.37
CA PRO A 511 -2.82 3.14 27.29
C PRO A 511 -2.71 4.01 28.54
N ASP A 512 -1.48 4.38 28.91
CA ASP A 512 -1.26 5.46 29.89
C ASP A 512 -1.50 6.83 29.24
N VAL A 513 -1.17 6.96 27.96
CA VAL A 513 -1.22 8.20 27.18
C VAL A 513 -2.07 8.00 25.93
N VAL A 514 -3.07 8.85 25.74
CA VAL A 514 -3.79 8.96 24.45
C VAL A 514 -3.30 10.20 23.72
N MET A 515 -2.99 10.09 22.42
CA MET A 515 -2.64 11.21 21.56
C MET A 515 -3.79 11.52 20.60
N LEU A 516 -4.22 12.78 20.61
CA LEU A 516 -5.28 13.35 19.80
C LEU A 516 -4.74 14.54 19.00
N ASP A 517 -5.37 14.85 17.87
CA ASP A 517 -5.21 16.14 17.21
C ASP A 517 -6.13 17.20 17.82
N GLN A 518 -5.67 18.44 17.86
CA GLN A 518 -6.56 19.60 17.95
C GLN A 518 -7.23 19.73 16.58
N PRO A 519 -8.56 19.56 16.47
CA PRO A 519 -9.25 19.67 15.19
C PRO A 519 -9.17 21.10 14.65
N ALA A 520 -9.10 21.21 13.33
CA ALA A 520 -9.25 22.48 12.63
C ALA A 520 -10.75 22.84 12.46
N ALA A 521 -11.04 24.08 12.04
CA ALA A 521 -12.39 24.62 12.00
C ALA A 521 -13.24 24.07 10.81
N ASP A 522 -12.53 23.65 9.77
CA ASP A 522 -12.95 22.94 8.55
C ASP A 522 -13.03 21.41 8.75
N ASP A 523 -12.15 20.82 9.56
CA ASP A 523 -12.09 19.36 9.74
C ASP A 523 -13.24 18.80 10.60
N ALA A 524 -14.37 18.51 9.94
CA ALA A 524 -15.57 17.95 10.54
C ALA A 524 -15.35 16.57 11.17
N VAL A 525 -14.48 15.75 10.59
CA VAL A 525 -14.14 14.39 11.08
C VAL A 525 -13.37 14.52 12.38
N ALA A 526 -12.31 15.33 12.41
CA ALA A 526 -11.54 15.57 13.62
C ALA A 526 -12.40 16.24 14.71
N GLN A 527 -13.31 17.15 14.37
CA GLN A 527 -14.24 17.74 15.35
C GLN A 527 -15.16 16.69 15.98
N LEU A 528 -15.79 15.84 15.17
CA LEU A 528 -16.73 14.81 15.64
C LEU A 528 -16.01 13.76 16.49
N LEU A 529 -14.84 13.29 16.04
CA LEU A 529 -14.00 12.35 16.79
C LEU A 529 -13.47 12.97 18.08
N PHE A 530 -12.95 14.21 18.07
CA PHE A 530 -12.46 14.88 19.27
C PHE A 530 -13.58 15.06 20.32
N ALA A 531 -14.79 15.46 19.90
CA ALA A 531 -15.95 15.56 20.78
C ALA A 531 -16.36 14.19 21.37
N ALA A 532 -16.26 13.11 20.59
CA ALA A 532 -16.48 11.76 21.08
C ALA A 532 -15.39 11.33 22.08
N MET A 533 -14.11 11.60 21.79
CA MET A 533 -12.97 11.31 22.67
C MET A 533 -13.09 11.98 24.04
N CYS A 534 -13.48 13.25 24.09
CA CYS A 534 -13.68 14.00 25.34
C CYS A 534 -14.73 13.35 26.27
N ARG A 535 -15.73 12.68 25.70
CA ARG A 535 -16.74 11.92 26.45
C ARG A 535 -16.28 10.48 26.75
N ALA A 536 -15.61 9.84 25.80
CA ALA A 536 -15.23 8.44 25.90
C ALA A 536 -14.07 8.17 26.88
N ILE A 537 -13.10 9.08 27.02
CA ILE A 537 -11.95 8.85 27.93
C ILE A 537 -12.41 8.74 29.40
N PRO A 538 -13.28 9.61 29.95
CA PRO A 538 -13.88 9.39 31.27
C PRO A 538 -14.73 8.12 31.36
N LEU A 539 -15.53 7.80 30.33
CA LEU A 539 -16.38 6.60 30.30
C LEU A 539 -15.58 5.29 30.30
N ALA A 540 -14.34 5.29 29.78
CA ALA A 540 -13.47 4.13 29.84
C ALA A 540 -13.13 3.72 31.27
N ALA A 541 -13.00 4.68 32.19
CA ALA A 541 -12.69 4.47 33.60
C ALA A 541 -13.94 4.18 34.46
N ASP A 542 -15.13 4.59 34.01
CA ASP A 542 -16.38 4.40 34.77
C ASP A 542 -16.88 2.95 34.71
N ALA A 543 -16.85 2.27 35.85
CA ALA A 543 -17.34 0.89 36.01
C ALA A 543 -18.86 0.75 35.86
N THR A 544 -19.62 1.83 36.04
CA THR A 544 -21.09 1.84 35.92
C THR A 544 -21.57 2.01 34.48
N ARG A 545 -20.66 2.19 33.52
CA ARG A 545 -20.99 2.53 32.11
C ARG A 545 -20.46 1.50 31.13
N LEU A 546 -21.24 1.29 30.08
CA LEU A 546 -21.00 0.27 29.05
C LEU A 546 -20.75 -1.10 29.70
N PHE A 547 -21.70 -1.52 30.57
CA PHE A 547 -21.65 -2.80 31.29
C PHE A 547 -21.59 -4.00 30.35
N GLU A 548 -22.26 -3.92 29.20
CA GLU A 548 -22.16 -4.88 28.09
C GLU A 548 -20.72 -5.20 27.67
N GLN A 549 -19.76 -4.28 27.85
CA GLN A 549 -18.35 -4.54 27.56
C GLN A 549 -17.67 -5.40 28.62
N GLN A 550 -18.10 -5.28 29.88
CA GLN A 550 -17.62 -6.11 30.99
C GLN A 550 -18.26 -7.51 30.92
N GLU A 551 -19.55 -7.58 30.61
CA GLU A 551 -20.35 -8.81 30.55
C GLU A 551 -20.11 -9.65 29.29
N VAL A 552 -20.20 -9.06 28.09
CA VAL A 552 -20.13 -9.81 26.82
C VAL A 552 -18.69 -10.06 26.38
N VAL A 553 -17.76 -9.13 26.67
CA VAL A 553 -16.37 -9.20 26.18
C VAL A 553 -15.29 -9.05 27.26
N GLY A 554 -15.63 -9.10 28.56
CA GLY A 554 -14.65 -9.14 29.65
C GLY A 554 -13.76 -7.89 29.82
N LEU A 555 -14.10 -6.78 29.16
CA LEU A 555 -13.30 -5.55 29.18
C LEU A 555 -13.56 -4.73 30.44
N ALA A 556 -12.79 -5.02 31.49
CA ALA A 556 -12.74 -4.22 32.71
C ALA A 556 -12.38 -2.74 32.43
N PRO A 557 -12.87 -1.78 33.25
CA PRO A 557 -12.59 -0.36 33.09
C PRO A 557 -11.09 -0.02 33.12
N TRP A 558 -10.73 1.07 32.44
CA TRP A 558 -9.35 1.56 32.36
C TRP A 558 -9.27 3.09 32.44
N SER A 559 -8.35 3.59 33.27
CA SER A 559 -8.07 5.02 33.39
C SER A 559 -6.84 5.42 32.59
N VAL A 560 -7.03 6.30 31.62
CA VAL A 560 -5.93 6.96 30.90
C VAL A 560 -5.25 7.95 31.86
N SER A 561 -3.92 7.95 31.94
CA SER A 561 -3.18 8.84 32.85
C SER A 561 -2.95 10.24 32.28
N ARG A 562 -2.88 10.40 30.95
CA ARG A 562 -2.64 11.68 30.27
C ARG A 562 -3.23 11.71 28.87
N VAL A 563 -3.61 12.88 28.39
CA VAL A 563 -3.84 13.13 26.97
C VAL A 563 -2.81 14.11 26.42
N LEU A 564 -2.28 13.80 25.23
CA LEU A 564 -1.43 14.66 24.42
C LEU A 564 -2.28 15.23 23.29
N LEU A 565 -2.50 16.55 23.30
CA LEU A 565 -3.21 17.24 22.24
C LEU A 565 -2.20 17.86 21.27
N ARG A 566 -2.00 17.27 20.10
CA ARG A 566 -1.14 17.86 19.05
C ARG A 566 -1.77 19.16 18.58
N LEU A 567 -0.98 20.23 18.63
CA LEU A 567 -1.38 21.58 18.26
C LEU A 567 -1.17 21.80 16.75
N PRO A 568 -1.82 22.81 16.14
CA PRO A 568 -1.54 23.20 14.75
C PRO A 568 -0.08 23.57 14.51
N ASP A 569 0.38 23.42 13.28
CA ASP A 569 1.79 23.58 12.93
C ASP A 569 2.31 25.01 13.22
N GLY A 570 3.59 25.10 13.61
CA GLY A 570 4.19 26.36 14.10
C GLY A 570 3.90 26.71 15.57
N SER A 571 2.90 26.07 16.21
CA SER A 571 2.57 26.27 17.64
C SER A 571 3.73 25.93 18.60
N VAL A 572 3.56 26.33 19.86
CA VAL A 572 4.40 25.94 21.00
C VAL A 572 3.51 25.24 22.05
N GLY A 573 4.00 24.18 22.68
CA GLY A 573 3.25 23.32 23.59
C GLY A 573 4.04 22.90 24.83
N ASP A 574 3.38 22.27 25.80
CA ASP A 574 4.00 21.73 27.02
C ASP A 574 4.98 20.59 26.72
N ALA A 575 4.85 19.96 25.54
CA ALA A 575 5.83 19.03 24.99
C ALA A 575 6.02 19.26 23.49
N GLN A 576 7.20 18.92 22.95
CA GLN A 576 7.52 19.08 21.53
C GLN A 576 8.50 18.02 21.03
N LEU A 577 8.36 17.63 19.76
CA LEU A 577 9.30 16.78 19.03
C LEU A 577 9.98 17.62 17.95
N GLU A 578 11.31 17.78 18.00
CA GLU A 578 12.05 18.51 16.98
C GLU A 578 12.46 17.55 15.84
N ALA A 579 12.21 17.94 14.58
CA ALA A 579 12.46 17.13 13.38
C ALA A 579 13.89 16.52 13.34
N PHE A 580 14.86 17.32 13.74
CA PHE A 580 16.28 16.99 13.69
C PHE A 580 16.86 16.51 15.03
N GLU A 581 16.03 16.25 16.05
CA GLU A 581 16.46 15.64 17.31
C GLU A 581 17.12 14.29 17.03
N PHE A 582 18.30 14.05 17.59
CA PHE A 582 19.06 12.83 17.37
C PHE A 582 18.63 11.73 18.33
N LEU A 583 18.39 10.52 17.80
CA LEU A 583 17.89 9.37 18.53
C LEU A 583 19.01 8.34 18.75
N PRO A 584 19.55 8.16 19.99
CA PRO A 584 20.78 7.40 20.24
C PRO A 584 20.82 5.94 19.79
N ARG A 585 19.72 5.19 19.88
CA ARG A 585 19.65 3.76 19.53
C ARG A 585 19.34 3.53 18.07
N THR A 586 18.51 4.39 17.45
CA THR A 586 18.31 4.32 15.99
C THR A 586 19.52 4.87 15.24
N GLY A 587 20.22 5.86 15.82
CA GLY A 587 21.43 6.46 15.28
C GLY A 587 21.20 7.55 14.23
N VAL A 588 19.97 8.06 14.10
CA VAL A 588 19.56 9.06 13.10
C VAL A 588 18.66 10.14 13.73
N SER A 589 18.15 11.11 12.95
CA SER A 589 17.18 12.07 13.47
C SER A 589 15.75 11.51 13.52
N VAL A 590 14.86 12.15 14.30
CA VAL A 590 13.41 11.84 14.33
C VAL A 590 12.81 11.81 12.92
N LYS A 591 13.03 12.87 12.12
CA LYS A 591 12.57 12.93 10.72
C LYS A 591 13.15 11.79 9.88
N THR A 592 14.45 11.50 10.01
CA THR A 592 15.11 10.43 9.25
C THR A 592 14.56 9.04 9.61
N ALA A 593 14.32 8.78 10.90
CA ALA A 593 13.72 7.53 11.37
C ALA A 593 12.27 7.36 10.89
N ALA A 594 11.53 8.46 10.76
CA ALA A 594 10.15 8.46 10.31
C ALA A 594 9.97 8.48 8.78
N ALA A 595 10.95 8.94 7.99
CA ALA A 595 10.78 9.20 6.56
C ALA A 595 10.30 7.97 5.74
N ARG A 596 10.75 6.75 6.09
CA ARG A 596 10.27 5.51 5.46
C ARG A 596 8.84 5.13 5.85
N ALA A 597 8.36 5.59 7.00
CA ALA A 597 6.97 5.45 7.40
C ALA A 597 6.09 6.53 6.77
N ASP A 598 6.56 7.79 6.73
CA ASP A 598 5.84 8.91 6.07
C ASP A 598 5.52 8.60 4.61
N GLY A 599 6.44 7.94 3.88
CA GLY A 599 6.18 7.42 2.53
C GLY A 599 5.03 6.41 2.44
N LEU A 600 5.10 5.30 3.20
CA LEU A 600 4.04 4.27 3.21
C LEU A 600 2.69 4.73 3.81
N LEU A 601 2.68 5.83 4.54
CA LEU A 601 1.49 6.44 5.14
C LEU A 601 0.93 7.60 4.30
N GLU A 602 1.57 7.94 3.17
CA GLU A 602 1.20 9.07 2.31
C GLU A 602 1.12 10.41 3.07
N ILE A 603 1.94 10.56 4.13
CA ILE A 603 1.98 11.76 4.98
C ILE A 603 2.73 12.87 4.25
N GLN A 604 2.00 13.65 3.45
CA GLN A 604 2.49 14.89 2.87
C GLN A 604 2.58 16.00 3.93
N ARG A 605 3.74 16.09 4.61
CA ARG A 605 4.05 17.18 5.54
C ARG A 605 4.18 18.49 4.74
N GLN A 606 3.21 19.40 4.88
CA GLN A 606 3.23 20.68 4.18
C GLN A 606 4.38 21.58 4.69
N GLY A 607 5.32 21.90 3.79
CA GLY A 607 6.43 22.83 4.05
C GLY A 607 7.47 22.35 5.07
N LEU A 608 8.31 23.28 5.52
CA LEU A 608 9.45 23.03 6.42
C LEU A 608 9.04 22.81 7.89
N LEU A 609 8.19 21.82 8.14
CA LEU A 609 7.81 21.41 9.51
C LEU A 609 9.06 21.10 10.35
N GLN A 610 9.43 22.00 11.27
CA GLN A 610 10.59 21.86 12.14
C GLN A 610 10.29 21.06 13.41
N ARG A 611 9.04 21.05 13.86
CA ARG A 611 8.61 20.40 15.11
C ARG A 611 7.12 20.08 15.12
N GLU A 612 6.74 19.02 15.83
CA GLU A 612 5.36 18.77 16.27
C GLU A 612 5.22 19.23 17.74
N ALA A 613 4.22 20.07 18.04
CA ALA A 613 3.99 20.62 19.38
C ALA A 613 2.72 20.03 20.02
N TYR A 614 2.73 19.80 21.33
CA TYR A 614 1.65 19.11 22.05
C TYR A 614 1.31 19.79 23.38
N ARG A 615 0.01 19.89 23.70
CA ARG A 615 -0.47 20.22 25.04
C ARG A 615 -0.54 18.96 25.91
N ARG A 616 -0.09 19.02 27.16
CA ARG A 616 -0.20 17.92 28.15
C ARG A 616 -1.42 18.17 29.02
N LEU A 617 -2.42 17.31 28.92
CA LEU A 617 -3.72 17.45 29.58
C LEU A 617 -4.02 16.29 30.52
N ASP A 618 -4.64 16.59 31.66
CA ASP A 618 -5.29 15.59 32.49
C ASP A 618 -6.65 15.22 31.87
N PRO A 619 -7.11 13.96 31.92
CA PRO A 619 -8.38 13.55 31.31
C PRO A 619 -9.60 14.38 31.74
N ALA A 620 -9.62 14.87 32.98
CA ALA A 620 -10.70 15.71 33.51
C ALA A 620 -10.78 17.08 32.83
N GLN A 621 -9.68 17.61 32.28
CA GLN A 621 -9.63 18.92 31.62
C GLN A 621 -10.30 18.90 30.24
N LEU A 622 -10.49 17.72 29.63
CA LEU A 622 -11.17 17.58 28.33
C LEU A 622 -12.69 17.72 28.40
N VAL A 623 -13.30 17.61 29.59
CA VAL A 623 -14.76 17.50 29.73
C VAL A 623 -15.50 18.75 29.26
N GLY A 624 -14.88 19.93 29.34
CA GLY A 624 -15.43 21.18 28.80
C GLY A 624 -15.06 21.47 27.33
N GLY A 625 -14.34 20.56 26.65
CA GLY A 625 -13.87 20.73 25.28
C GLY A 625 -12.79 21.81 25.09
N ILE A 626 -12.46 22.10 23.83
CA ILE A 626 -11.30 22.91 23.42
C ILE A 626 -11.31 24.31 24.07
N GLY A 627 -12.48 24.95 24.13
CA GLY A 627 -12.64 26.30 24.70
C GLY A 627 -12.45 26.39 26.22
N SER A 628 -12.36 25.26 26.93
CA SER A 628 -12.11 25.21 28.38
C SER A 628 -10.67 24.84 28.74
N LEU A 629 -9.81 24.54 27.76
CA LEU A 629 -8.47 24.01 28.01
C LEU A 629 -7.56 25.08 28.64
N PRO A 630 -6.71 24.68 29.61
CA PRO A 630 -5.76 25.60 30.22
C PRO A 630 -4.75 26.16 29.21
N ALA A 631 -4.18 27.32 29.57
CA ALA A 631 -3.05 27.91 28.86
C ALA A 631 -1.81 27.00 28.91
N VAL A 632 -0.97 27.09 27.89
CA VAL A 632 0.27 26.32 27.76
C VAL A 632 1.28 26.74 28.83
N SER A 633 1.93 25.77 29.47
CA SER A 633 3.02 25.96 30.42
C SER A 633 4.28 26.48 29.74
N ALA A 634 4.98 27.42 30.38
CA ALA A 634 6.17 28.07 29.82
C ALA A 634 7.40 27.15 29.63
N GLN A 635 7.35 25.88 30.07
CA GLN A 635 8.48 24.95 30.03
C GLN A 635 8.15 23.68 29.22
N ALA A 636 8.44 23.74 27.92
CA ALA A 636 8.27 22.64 26.98
C ALA A 636 9.24 21.47 27.29
N SER A 637 8.69 20.25 27.34
CA SER A 637 9.46 19.00 27.48
C SER A 637 9.72 18.38 26.11
N GLN A 638 10.94 17.91 25.84
CA GLN A 638 11.15 17.01 24.68
C GLN A 638 10.65 15.59 24.95
N ASP A 639 10.51 15.15 26.20
CA ASP A 639 9.90 13.85 26.52
C ASP A 639 8.38 13.98 26.66
N LEU A 640 7.65 13.22 25.84
CA LEU A 640 6.18 13.13 25.85
C LEU A 640 5.65 12.48 27.15
N PHE A 641 6.44 11.57 27.73
CA PHE A 641 6.09 10.83 28.94
C PHE A 641 6.53 11.52 30.23
N ALA A 642 7.12 12.72 30.17
CA ALA A 642 7.70 13.41 31.32
C ALA A 642 6.73 13.46 32.52
N GLY A 643 7.15 12.90 33.66
CA GLY A 643 6.31 12.77 34.87
C GLY A 643 5.47 11.49 34.95
N LEU A 644 5.60 10.52 34.03
CA LEU A 644 4.99 9.19 34.12
C LEU A 644 6.05 8.12 34.38
N SER A 645 5.95 7.42 35.51
CA SER A 645 6.96 6.48 36.02
C SER A 645 6.97 5.11 35.32
N ILE A 646 7.04 5.10 33.99
CA ILE A 646 7.00 3.89 33.16
C ILE A 646 8.42 3.44 32.82
N SER A 647 8.97 2.55 33.64
CA SER A 647 10.33 2.00 33.49
C SER A 647 10.45 1.05 32.29
N PRO A 648 11.64 0.95 31.64
CA PRO A 648 11.92 -0.11 30.66
C PRO A 648 11.70 -1.52 31.22
N GLY A 649 11.29 -2.45 30.37
CA GLY A 649 11.00 -3.84 30.73
C GLY A 649 9.63 -4.07 31.39
N THR A 650 8.81 -3.03 31.57
CA THR A 650 7.44 -3.14 32.12
C THR A 650 6.43 -3.62 31.07
N ALA A 651 5.19 -3.89 31.52
CA ALA A 651 4.06 -4.24 30.65
C ALA A 651 3.85 -3.28 29.46
N ALA A 652 4.10 -1.98 29.66
CA ALA A 652 3.87 -0.92 28.68
C ALA A 652 5.13 -0.47 27.91
N ARG A 653 6.33 -0.93 28.31
CA ARG A 653 7.61 -0.46 27.73
C ARG A 653 8.63 -1.59 27.61
N ARG A 654 9.26 -1.70 26.43
CA ARG A 654 10.33 -2.64 26.10
C ARG A 654 11.56 -2.48 26.98
N GLY A 655 12.42 -3.50 27.02
CA GLY A 655 13.82 -3.31 27.38
C GLY A 655 14.53 -2.52 26.28
N LEU A 656 15.54 -1.73 26.62
CA LEU A 656 16.27 -0.88 25.67
C LEU A 656 17.62 -1.52 25.32
N LEU A 657 17.96 -1.51 24.02
CA LEU A 657 19.29 -1.90 23.56
C LEU A 657 20.33 -0.90 24.10
N PRO A 658 21.53 -1.35 24.52
CA PRO A 658 22.60 -0.45 24.92
C PRO A 658 23.05 0.44 23.74
N VAL A 659 23.59 1.61 24.08
CA VAL A 659 24.20 2.54 23.11
C VAL A 659 25.72 2.43 23.26
N ASP A 660 26.43 2.45 22.15
CA ASP A 660 27.89 2.52 22.10
C ASP A 660 28.30 3.99 21.91
N ASP A 661 29.01 4.57 22.89
CA ASP A 661 29.38 5.99 22.90
C ASP A 661 30.38 6.38 21.79
N GLN A 662 31.15 5.45 21.25
CA GLN A 662 32.08 5.72 20.14
C GLN A 662 31.30 5.81 18.82
N ILE A 663 30.46 4.82 18.55
CA ILE A 663 29.58 4.80 17.36
C ILE A 663 28.58 5.96 17.39
N LEU A 664 28.09 6.32 18.59
CA LEU A 664 27.22 7.46 18.83
C LEU A 664 27.83 8.77 18.31
N ALA A 665 29.09 9.06 18.65
CA ALA A 665 29.76 10.31 18.28
C ALA A 665 29.91 10.48 16.76
N GLU A 666 30.22 9.39 16.03
CA GLU A 666 30.31 9.41 14.57
C GLU A 666 28.94 9.62 13.92
N ARG A 667 27.90 8.92 14.40
CA ARG A 667 26.53 9.06 13.89
C ARG A 667 25.94 10.44 14.17
N MET A 668 26.20 11.03 15.33
CA MET A 668 25.80 12.41 15.65
C MET A 668 26.44 13.42 14.68
N LYS A 669 27.71 13.21 14.28
CA LYS A 669 28.41 14.05 13.29
C LYS A 669 27.80 13.92 11.89
N ALA A 670 27.42 12.71 11.47
CA ALA A 670 26.73 12.47 10.19
C ALA A 670 25.33 13.13 10.18
N ALA A 671 24.55 12.95 11.26
CA ALA A 671 23.24 13.58 11.39
C ALA A 671 23.30 15.12 11.46
N ALA A 672 24.37 15.69 12.04
CA ALA A 672 24.60 17.14 12.00
C ALA A 672 24.91 17.64 10.58
N LYS A 673 25.66 16.87 9.77
CA LYS A 673 25.88 17.18 8.34
C LYS A 673 24.54 17.17 7.58
N LEU A 674 23.73 16.13 7.76
CA LEU A 674 22.40 16.01 7.14
C LEU A 674 21.45 17.15 7.55
N ARG A 675 21.36 17.48 8.85
CA ARG A 675 20.58 18.62 9.34
C ARG A 675 20.92 19.92 8.62
N ASN A 676 22.22 20.23 8.50
CA ASN A 676 22.65 21.47 7.86
C ASN A 676 22.24 21.51 6.38
N VAL A 677 22.34 20.39 5.67
CA VAL A 677 21.89 20.23 4.28
C VAL A 677 20.37 20.41 4.17
N GLU A 678 19.58 19.69 4.96
CA GLU A 678 18.11 19.76 4.90
C GLU A 678 17.54 21.11 5.36
N SER A 679 18.25 21.82 6.24
CA SER A 679 17.89 23.20 6.62
C SER A 679 18.13 24.21 5.49
N PHE A 680 19.04 23.89 4.55
CA PHE A 680 19.32 24.69 3.37
C PHE A 680 18.34 24.38 2.22
N THR A 681 17.96 23.11 2.01
CA THR A 681 17.08 22.72 0.89
C THR A 681 15.69 23.36 1.01
N GLY A 682 14.91 23.00 2.02
CA GLY A 682 13.48 23.37 2.08
C GLY A 682 13.18 24.86 2.25
N GLN A 683 14.20 25.70 2.48
CA GLN A 683 14.08 27.15 2.57
C GLN A 683 14.25 27.86 1.22
N GLN A 684 14.93 27.23 0.25
CA GLN A 684 15.40 27.90 -0.97
C GLN A 684 15.24 27.07 -2.26
N LEU A 685 14.78 25.82 -2.20
CA LEU A 685 14.52 24.99 -3.39
C LEU A 685 13.50 25.57 -4.38
N GLY A 686 12.71 26.58 -3.97
CA GLY A 686 11.85 27.36 -4.87
C GLY A 686 12.58 28.34 -5.80
N ASP A 687 13.87 28.63 -5.58
CA ASP A 687 14.72 29.33 -6.56
C ASP A 687 15.47 28.30 -7.42
N PRO A 688 15.21 28.21 -8.74
CA PRO A 688 15.90 27.30 -9.65
C PRO A 688 17.44 27.41 -9.62
N ARG A 689 18.00 28.57 -9.23
CA ARG A 689 19.45 28.77 -9.08
C ARG A 689 19.99 28.05 -7.86
N VAL A 690 19.29 28.12 -6.72
CA VAL A 690 19.69 27.41 -5.49
C VAL A 690 19.42 25.92 -5.64
N ALA A 691 18.33 25.54 -6.29
CA ALA A 691 18.03 24.17 -6.67
C ALA A 691 19.14 23.56 -7.56
N GLY A 692 19.61 24.27 -8.59
CA GLY A 692 20.75 23.84 -9.41
C GLY A 692 22.08 23.75 -8.63
N GLN A 693 22.35 24.69 -7.71
CA GLN A 693 23.52 24.63 -6.84
C GLN A 693 23.45 23.46 -5.84
N MET A 694 22.26 23.13 -5.35
CA MET A 694 22.03 22.00 -4.46
C MET A 694 22.41 20.68 -5.14
N LEU A 695 21.94 20.46 -6.38
CA LEU A 695 22.30 19.28 -7.17
C LEU A 695 23.83 19.16 -7.38
N ALA A 696 24.54 20.27 -7.59
CA ALA A 696 26.00 20.28 -7.68
C ALA A 696 26.71 19.90 -6.36
N GLN A 697 26.08 20.13 -5.20
CA GLN A 697 26.62 19.75 -3.88
C GLN A 697 26.28 18.31 -3.46
N VAL A 698 25.37 17.62 -4.16
CA VAL A 698 24.97 16.23 -3.86
C VAL A 698 26.17 15.29 -3.76
N GLY A 699 27.14 15.36 -4.67
CA GLY A 699 28.34 14.51 -4.64
C GLY A 699 29.11 14.59 -3.31
N PRO A 700 29.58 15.78 -2.89
CA PRO A 700 30.17 16.01 -1.57
C PRO A 700 29.29 15.67 -0.36
N ILE A 701 27.96 15.73 -0.50
CA ILE A 701 27.01 15.32 0.55
C ILE A 701 27.02 13.79 0.69
N LEU A 702 26.76 13.07 -0.40
CA LEU A 702 26.71 11.60 -0.48
C LEU A 702 28.05 10.94 -0.07
N ALA A 703 29.18 11.59 -0.32
CA ALA A 703 30.52 11.07 0.03
C ALA A 703 30.78 10.87 1.54
N GLY A 704 29.81 11.17 2.41
CA GLY A 704 29.85 10.86 3.85
C GLY A 704 28.59 10.16 4.37
N LEU A 705 27.86 9.46 3.50
CA LEU A 705 26.66 8.67 3.79
C LEU A 705 26.85 7.22 3.33
N ASP A 706 26.13 6.28 3.94
CA ASP A 706 26.04 4.90 3.42
C ASP A 706 25.10 4.80 2.20
N GLN A 707 25.00 3.60 1.59
CA GLN A 707 24.16 3.40 0.42
C GLN A 707 22.66 3.63 0.67
N ALA A 708 22.14 3.22 1.83
CA ALA A 708 20.73 3.36 2.16
C ALA A 708 20.40 4.82 2.53
N GLN A 709 21.27 5.47 3.30
CA GLN A 709 21.19 6.92 3.57
C GLN A 709 21.27 7.74 2.27
N GLY A 710 22.17 7.38 1.36
CA GLY A 710 22.36 8.07 0.09
C GLY A 710 21.18 7.90 -0.87
N ALA A 711 20.64 6.69 -1.02
CA ALA A 711 19.46 6.43 -1.83
C ALA A 711 18.21 7.13 -1.26
N ALA A 712 17.97 7.01 0.05
CA ALA A 712 16.84 7.67 0.72
C ALA A 712 16.95 9.21 0.66
N PHE A 713 18.16 9.76 0.73
CA PHE A 713 18.42 11.20 0.55
C PHE A 713 18.09 11.66 -0.88
N LEU A 714 18.52 10.93 -1.92
CA LEU A 714 18.17 11.26 -3.30
C LEU A 714 16.66 11.12 -3.55
N ALA A 715 16.01 10.10 -3.00
CA ALA A 715 14.57 9.91 -3.11
C ALA A 715 13.78 11.02 -2.37
N GLN A 716 14.30 11.55 -1.26
CA GLN A 716 13.71 12.73 -0.60
C GLN A 716 13.93 13.99 -1.43
N LEU A 717 15.15 14.24 -1.92
CA LEU A 717 15.46 15.39 -2.75
C LEU A 717 14.65 15.40 -4.06
N ALA A 718 14.35 14.22 -4.62
CA ALA A 718 13.41 14.04 -5.72
C ALA A 718 11.99 14.48 -5.34
N ARG A 719 11.45 14.03 -4.19
CA ARG A 719 10.14 14.49 -3.69
C ARG A 719 10.11 16.00 -3.44
N ASP A 720 11.17 16.57 -2.88
CA ASP A 720 11.30 18.01 -2.65
C ASP A 720 11.29 18.78 -4.00
N TYR A 721 11.99 18.29 -5.04
CA TYR A 721 11.94 18.89 -6.38
C TYR A 721 10.56 18.77 -7.04
N ARG A 722 9.84 17.65 -6.87
CA ARG A 722 8.46 17.48 -7.36
C ARG A 722 7.53 18.54 -6.75
N GLN A 723 7.57 18.70 -5.41
CA GLN A 723 6.77 19.69 -4.68
C GLN A 723 7.04 21.16 -5.07
N HIS A 724 8.17 21.44 -5.73
CA HIS A 724 8.57 22.76 -6.20
C HIS A 724 8.53 22.93 -7.75
N ASP A 725 7.88 22.02 -8.50
CA ASP A 725 7.82 22.01 -9.98
C ASP A 725 9.21 21.98 -10.68
N GLN A 726 10.24 21.49 -10.00
CA GLN A 726 11.62 21.43 -10.52
C GLN A 726 11.88 20.13 -11.31
N TYR A 727 11.00 19.79 -12.26
CA TYR A 727 11.03 18.51 -12.99
C TYR A 727 12.35 18.23 -13.73
N ASP A 728 13.04 19.25 -14.20
CA ASP A 728 14.36 19.15 -14.84
C ASP A 728 15.45 18.63 -13.87
N LEU A 729 15.34 18.96 -12.57
CA LEU A 729 16.24 18.53 -11.50
C LEU A 729 15.78 17.20 -10.88
N LEU A 730 14.47 16.93 -10.89
CA LEU A 730 13.90 15.63 -10.59
C LEU A 730 14.41 14.55 -11.57
N GLU A 731 14.36 14.78 -12.89
CA GLU A 731 14.92 13.86 -13.91
C GLU A 731 16.37 13.49 -13.58
N GLN A 732 17.21 14.51 -13.31
CA GLN A 732 18.63 14.33 -13.01
C GLN A 732 18.89 13.62 -11.67
N THR A 733 18.04 13.85 -10.67
CA THR A 733 18.15 13.22 -9.35
C THR A 733 17.78 11.74 -9.40
N GLN A 734 16.71 11.38 -10.11
CA GLN A 734 16.29 9.99 -10.33
C GLN A 734 17.35 9.22 -11.16
N LEU A 735 17.90 9.85 -12.20
CA LEU A 735 19.02 9.30 -12.98
C LEU A 735 20.27 9.02 -12.13
N GLU A 736 20.64 9.94 -11.25
CA GLU A 736 21.81 9.77 -10.38
C GLU A 736 21.57 8.74 -9.27
N LEU A 737 20.32 8.58 -8.80
CA LEU A 737 19.91 7.52 -7.89
C LEU A 737 20.12 6.14 -8.54
N ILE A 738 19.54 5.92 -9.73
CA ILE A 738 19.68 4.68 -10.50
C ILE A 738 21.16 4.37 -10.79
N ARG A 739 21.96 5.39 -11.12
CA ARG A 739 23.39 5.26 -11.43
C ARG A 739 24.24 4.89 -10.21
N ARG A 740 24.00 5.52 -9.05
CA ARG A 740 24.82 5.33 -7.83
C ARG A 740 24.40 4.14 -6.99
N TYR A 741 23.10 3.82 -6.99
CA TYR A 741 22.49 2.85 -6.09
C TYR A 741 21.70 1.80 -6.89
N PRO A 742 22.37 0.99 -7.76
CA PRO A 742 21.71 0.01 -8.63
C PRO A 742 20.98 -1.12 -7.86
N THR A 743 21.19 -1.21 -6.55
CA THR A 743 20.64 -2.21 -5.62
C THR A 743 19.71 -1.61 -4.55
N SER A 744 19.42 -0.30 -4.56
CA SER A 744 18.54 0.31 -3.56
C SER A 744 17.06 0.14 -3.89
N PRO A 745 16.16 -0.06 -2.90
CA PRO A 745 14.71 -0.07 -3.08
C PRO A 745 14.17 1.08 -3.96
N GLU A 746 14.67 2.28 -3.71
CA GLU A 746 14.24 3.53 -4.34
C GLU A 746 14.53 3.59 -5.86
N ARG A 747 15.27 2.60 -6.40
CA ARG A 747 15.60 2.48 -7.82
C ARG A 747 14.38 2.09 -8.66
N THR A 748 13.57 1.13 -8.21
CA THR A 748 12.40 0.65 -8.96
C THR A 748 11.42 1.80 -9.22
N SER A 749 11.23 2.65 -8.22
CA SER A 749 10.39 3.85 -8.29
C SER A 749 10.96 4.90 -9.22
N ALA A 750 12.27 5.15 -9.16
CA ALA A 750 12.96 6.03 -10.09
C ALA A 750 12.86 5.52 -11.55
N LEU A 751 12.93 4.20 -11.77
CA LEU A 751 12.78 3.58 -13.09
C LEU A 751 11.36 3.71 -13.64
N ARG A 752 10.33 3.32 -12.87
CA ARG A 752 8.91 3.44 -13.31
C ARG A 752 8.57 4.89 -13.64
N TRP A 753 8.92 5.82 -12.76
CA TRP A 753 8.65 7.24 -12.96
C TRP A 753 9.35 7.80 -14.20
N LEU A 754 10.64 7.50 -14.40
CA LEU A 754 11.38 7.96 -15.58
C LEU A 754 10.89 7.33 -16.89
N VAL A 755 10.36 6.10 -16.86
CA VAL A 755 9.71 5.50 -18.02
C VAL A 755 8.48 6.31 -18.40
N ALA A 756 7.49 6.42 -17.50
CA ALA A 756 6.25 7.17 -17.75
C ALA A 756 6.52 8.63 -18.18
N TYR A 757 7.41 9.32 -17.46
CA TYR A 757 7.79 10.71 -17.73
C TYR A 757 8.44 10.95 -19.11
N TRP A 758 9.13 9.96 -19.68
CA TRP A 758 9.76 10.07 -21.02
C TRP A 758 8.96 9.43 -22.14
N THR A 759 7.90 8.66 -21.82
CA THR A 759 6.95 8.13 -22.82
C THR A 759 5.79 9.08 -23.06
N SER A 760 5.21 9.65 -22.00
CA SER A 760 4.04 10.54 -22.03
C SER A 760 4.15 11.67 -23.05
N GLY A 761 3.20 11.70 -23.99
CA GLY A 761 3.04 12.75 -24.98
C GLY A 761 2.78 14.13 -24.35
N GLU A 762 1.99 14.18 -23.28
CA GLU A 762 1.63 15.37 -22.51
C GLU A 762 2.89 16.03 -21.94
N MET A 763 3.64 15.27 -21.13
CA MET A 763 4.82 15.76 -20.42
C MET A 763 5.91 16.18 -21.40
N MET A 764 6.15 15.35 -22.43
CA MET A 764 7.11 15.64 -23.48
C MET A 764 6.72 16.87 -24.31
N TYR A 765 5.43 17.11 -24.54
CA TYR A 765 4.95 18.32 -25.20
C TYR A 765 5.18 19.57 -24.34
N GLN A 766 4.79 19.57 -23.06
CA GLN A 766 4.98 20.73 -22.18
C GLN A 766 6.47 21.11 -21.99
N LEU A 767 7.36 20.11 -21.87
CA LEU A 767 8.81 20.34 -21.79
C LEU A 767 9.32 21.04 -23.06
N SER A 768 8.89 20.60 -24.25
CA SER A 768 9.33 21.17 -25.52
C SER A 768 8.97 22.66 -25.67
N ARG A 769 7.82 23.08 -25.13
CA ARG A 769 7.38 24.49 -25.09
C ARG A 769 8.26 25.33 -24.16
N LYS A 770 8.56 24.81 -22.96
CA LYS A 770 9.43 25.45 -21.96
C LYS A 770 10.86 25.65 -22.49
N GLU A 771 11.45 24.60 -23.08
CA GLU A 771 12.78 24.65 -23.72
C GLU A 771 12.81 25.61 -24.92
N GLY A 772 11.74 25.67 -25.71
CA GLY A 772 11.61 26.59 -26.86
C GLY A 772 11.64 28.07 -26.49
N SER A 773 11.32 28.42 -25.24
CA SER A 773 11.34 29.78 -24.69
C SER A 773 12.73 30.23 -24.20
N LEU A 774 13.56 29.29 -23.75
CA LEU A 774 14.81 29.58 -23.00
C LEU A 774 16.13 29.34 -23.78
N THR A 775 16.07 28.74 -24.97
CA THR A 775 17.27 28.20 -25.65
C THR A 775 18.06 29.21 -26.49
N SER A 776 18.81 30.09 -25.82
CA SER A 776 20.11 30.56 -26.33
C SER A 776 21.24 29.69 -25.76
N VAL A 777 21.18 28.37 -25.99
CA VAL A 777 22.16 27.40 -25.48
C VAL A 777 23.42 27.42 -26.33
N VAL A 778 24.57 27.61 -25.67
CA VAL A 778 25.90 27.49 -26.29
C VAL A 778 26.29 26.01 -26.31
N THR A 779 26.31 25.41 -27.49
CA THR A 779 26.89 24.08 -27.71
C THR A 779 28.42 24.15 -27.64
N ALA A 780 28.97 23.83 -26.46
CA ALA A 780 30.40 23.68 -26.26
C ALA A 780 30.88 22.32 -26.82
N ASP A 781 31.18 22.26 -28.12
CA ASP A 781 31.77 21.07 -28.77
C ASP A 781 33.24 20.89 -28.29
N THR A 782 33.42 20.07 -27.25
CA THR A 782 34.68 19.99 -26.50
C THR A 782 35.75 19.13 -27.19
N ARG A 783 36.43 19.71 -28.19
CA ARG A 783 37.76 19.24 -28.62
C ARG A 783 38.86 19.99 -27.85
N PRO A 784 39.45 19.42 -26.78
CA PRO A 784 40.40 20.14 -25.92
C PRO A 784 41.72 20.42 -26.66
N THR A 785 41.89 21.66 -27.10
CA THR A 785 43.16 22.11 -27.70
C THR A 785 44.13 22.50 -26.58
N ILE A 786 44.97 21.55 -26.17
CA ILE A 786 45.92 21.76 -25.06
C ILE A 786 47.07 22.68 -25.53
N ARG A 787 47.06 23.95 -25.10
CA ARG A 787 48.25 24.81 -25.12
C ARG A 787 48.95 24.76 -23.76
N ARG A 788 50.27 24.59 -23.76
CA ARG A 788 51.12 24.72 -22.57
C ARG A 788 51.78 26.09 -22.58
N VAL A 789 51.54 26.87 -21.53
CA VAL A 789 52.18 28.17 -21.32
C VAL A 789 53.22 28.03 -20.21
N GLY A 790 54.43 28.53 -20.42
CA GLY A 790 55.47 28.54 -19.39
C GLY A 790 55.12 29.49 -18.24
N ALA A 791 55.73 29.32 -17.07
CA ALA A 791 55.46 30.15 -15.88
C ALA A 791 55.69 31.66 -16.08
N ASN A 792 56.42 32.04 -17.14
CA ASN A 792 56.74 33.42 -17.51
C ASN A 792 55.92 33.97 -18.70
N GLY A 793 54.98 33.20 -19.25
CA GLY A 793 54.00 33.67 -20.25
C GLY A 793 54.36 33.44 -21.73
N GLU A 794 55.53 32.89 -22.06
CA GLU A 794 55.89 32.56 -23.45
C GLU A 794 55.32 31.20 -23.90
N GLU A 795 54.99 31.09 -25.19
CA GLU A 795 54.50 29.84 -25.81
C GLU A 795 55.68 28.93 -26.17
N LEU A 796 55.64 27.68 -25.70
CA LEU A 796 56.59 26.64 -26.11
C LEU A 796 56.02 25.88 -27.30
N ALA A 797 56.83 25.71 -28.35
CA ALA A 797 56.47 24.89 -29.50
C ALA A 797 56.33 23.42 -29.10
N ASN A 798 55.43 22.69 -29.77
CA ASN A 798 55.28 21.25 -29.58
C ASN A 798 56.47 20.50 -30.20
N ASP A 799 57.01 19.53 -29.46
CA ASP A 799 58.00 18.57 -29.95
C ASP A 799 57.68 17.17 -29.41
N ASP A 800 58.03 16.14 -30.17
CA ASP A 800 57.38 14.83 -30.10
C ASP A 800 58.21 13.75 -29.38
N GLY A 801 57.95 13.55 -28.07
CA GLY A 801 57.95 12.20 -27.50
C GLY A 801 58.64 11.91 -26.15
N SER A 802 57.98 11.01 -25.41
CA SER A 802 58.53 10.07 -24.40
C SER A 802 58.96 10.56 -23.01
N TYR A 803 58.32 9.97 -21.97
CA TYR A 803 58.71 9.90 -20.54
C TYR A 803 58.98 11.25 -19.79
N SER A 804 59.07 11.30 -18.45
CA SER A 804 58.85 10.29 -17.39
C SER A 804 57.88 10.80 -16.33
N SER A 805 57.61 10.00 -15.28
CA SER A 805 56.88 10.46 -14.09
C SER A 805 57.75 11.41 -13.22
N ARG A 806 57.06 12.23 -12.41
CA ARG A 806 57.56 13.29 -11.49
C ARG A 806 57.99 14.62 -12.13
N ASP A 807 57.02 15.52 -12.33
CA ASP A 807 57.07 16.84 -11.67
C ASP A 807 55.67 17.46 -11.52
N ARG A 808 55.57 18.64 -10.88
CA ARG A 808 54.33 19.33 -10.50
C ARG A 808 53.55 19.89 -11.69
N SER A 809 52.23 19.69 -11.69
CA SER A 809 51.32 20.11 -12.76
C SER A 809 51.29 21.64 -12.94
N PRO A 810 51.49 22.17 -14.17
CA PRO A 810 51.17 23.56 -14.49
C PRO A 810 49.65 23.78 -14.60
N ILE A 811 49.21 25.03 -14.46
CA ILE A 811 47.79 25.41 -14.55
C ILE A 811 47.32 25.31 -16.00
N VAL A 812 46.31 24.48 -16.26
CA VAL A 812 45.67 24.36 -17.58
C VAL A 812 44.51 25.36 -17.68
N GLN A 813 44.71 26.46 -18.42
CA GLN A 813 43.60 27.32 -18.84
C GLN A 813 43.00 26.81 -20.14
N ALA A 814 41.82 26.19 -20.07
CA ALA A 814 41.00 25.91 -21.24
C ALA A 814 40.17 27.17 -21.59
N ARG A 815 40.37 27.72 -22.79
CA ARG A 815 39.43 28.66 -23.43
C ARG A 815 38.59 27.90 -24.44
N ALA A 816 37.26 28.06 -24.37
CA ALA A 816 36.34 27.52 -25.36
C ALA A 816 35.80 28.67 -26.22
N GLU A 817 36.08 28.63 -27.52
CA GLU A 817 35.49 29.55 -28.51
C GLU A 817 34.35 28.83 -29.23
N GLY A 818 33.13 28.99 -28.70
CA GLY A 818 31.92 28.37 -29.27
C GLY A 818 31.44 29.08 -30.54
N ARG A 819 31.12 28.32 -31.58
CA ARG A 819 30.58 28.85 -32.84
C ARG A 819 29.10 28.51 -32.97
N ILE A 820 28.25 29.53 -32.96
CA ILE A 820 26.78 29.38 -32.97
C ILE A 820 26.32 28.89 -34.36
N GLN A 821 25.50 27.84 -34.38
CA GLN A 821 24.63 27.47 -35.51
C GLN A 821 23.19 27.35 -35.01
N SER A 822 22.26 28.05 -35.66
CA SER A 822 20.88 28.19 -35.21
C SER A 822 19.91 27.31 -36.00
N GLY A 823 19.72 26.06 -35.57
CA GLY A 823 18.71 25.13 -36.09
C GLY A 823 17.63 24.83 -35.04
N ARG A 824 16.58 25.67 -34.97
CA ARG A 824 15.63 25.66 -33.84
C ARG A 824 14.71 24.43 -33.79
N GLY A 825 14.42 23.81 -34.94
CA GLY A 825 13.51 22.65 -35.03
C GLY A 825 14.18 21.30 -34.79
N ASP A 826 15.38 21.07 -35.35
CA ASP A 826 16.05 19.76 -35.24
C ASP A 826 16.45 19.43 -33.79
N TYR A 827 16.93 20.44 -33.04
CA TYR A 827 17.36 20.26 -31.65
C TYR A 827 16.24 19.76 -30.72
N GLN A 828 15.01 20.29 -30.85
CA GLN A 828 13.86 19.84 -30.05
C GLN A 828 13.50 18.38 -30.38
N ASN A 829 13.52 18.04 -31.67
CA ASN A 829 13.20 16.71 -32.17
C ASN A 829 14.27 15.68 -31.73
N ASP A 830 15.54 16.06 -31.69
CA ASP A 830 16.64 15.19 -31.25
C ASP A 830 16.70 15.03 -29.73
N GLN A 831 16.34 16.03 -28.93
CA GLN A 831 16.14 15.86 -27.48
C GLN A 831 14.97 14.90 -27.17
N LEU A 832 13.86 15.00 -27.92
CA LEU A 832 12.72 14.11 -27.78
C LEU A 832 13.08 12.65 -28.13
N LYS A 833 13.73 12.41 -29.27
CA LYS A 833 14.31 11.10 -29.62
C LYS A 833 15.31 10.61 -28.56
N GLY A 834 16.08 11.53 -27.95
CA GLY A 834 17.04 11.25 -26.89
C GLY A 834 16.38 10.75 -25.60
N ARG A 835 15.31 11.39 -25.13
CA ARG A 835 14.49 10.93 -24.00
C ARG A 835 13.82 9.59 -24.31
N GLN A 836 13.17 9.44 -25.46
CA GLN A 836 12.54 8.18 -25.89
C GLN A 836 13.54 7.01 -26.07
N LYS A 837 14.78 7.28 -26.50
CA LYS A 837 15.85 6.26 -26.54
C LYS A 837 16.25 5.83 -25.13
N ARG A 838 16.43 6.78 -24.20
CA ARG A 838 16.74 6.48 -22.79
C ARG A 838 15.60 5.69 -22.12
N ALA A 839 14.34 6.00 -22.42
CA ALA A 839 13.19 5.21 -21.96
C ALA A 839 13.28 3.75 -22.42
N ALA A 840 13.57 3.51 -23.71
CA ALA A 840 13.76 2.15 -24.24
C ALA A 840 14.97 1.42 -23.60
N GLU A 841 16.04 2.14 -23.26
CA GLU A 841 17.19 1.58 -22.52
C GLU A 841 16.81 1.19 -21.07
N LEU A 842 16.00 1.99 -20.36
CA LEU A 842 15.49 1.65 -19.02
C LEU A 842 14.48 0.50 -19.06
N LEU A 843 13.59 0.46 -20.06
CA LEU A 843 12.62 -0.62 -20.27
C LEU A 843 13.33 -1.97 -20.48
N ALA A 844 14.43 -2.00 -21.24
CA ALA A 844 15.25 -3.19 -21.39
C ALA A 844 15.96 -3.62 -20.09
N MET A 845 16.31 -2.68 -19.19
CA MET A 845 16.82 -3.02 -17.86
C MET A 845 15.71 -3.61 -16.97
N LEU A 846 14.50 -3.06 -17.00
CA LEU A 846 13.34 -3.59 -16.27
C LEU A 846 12.96 -5.00 -16.75
N GLU A 847 12.92 -5.24 -18.06
CA GLU A 847 12.63 -6.56 -18.64
C GLU A 847 13.63 -7.64 -18.17
N LEU A 848 14.92 -7.30 -18.10
CA LEU A 848 16.01 -8.21 -17.73
C LEU A 848 16.18 -8.41 -16.22
N GLN A 849 15.78 -7.45 -15.38
CA GLN A 849 16.10 -7.45 -13.93
C GLN A 849 14.87 -7.47 -13.02
N GLU A 850 13.76 -6.85 -13.44
CA GLU A 850 12.57 -6.59 -12.62
C GLU A 850 11.31 -7.00 -13.39
N ARG A 851 11.34 -8.20 -13.97
CA ARG A 851 10.37 -8.69 -14.97
C ARG A 851 8.89 -8.45 -14.61
N ARG A 852 8.47 -8.62 -13.35
CA ARG A 852 7.07 -8.36 -12.94
C ARG A 852 6.72 -6.87 -12.93
N VAL A 853 7.66 -6.00 -12.55
CA VAL A 853 7.48 -4.54 -12.69
C VAL A 853 7.31 -4.19 -14.16
N PHE A 854 8.14 -4.76 -15.04
CA PHE A 854 7.99 -4.62 -16.49
C PHE A 854 6.64 -5.13 -17.03
N GLN A 855 6.09 -6.21 -16.47
CA GLN A 855 4.83 -6.83 -16.93
C GLN A 855 3.55 -6.14 -16.43
N SER A 856 3.64 -5.23 -15.44
CA SER A 856 2.52 -4.45 -14.89
C SER A 856 1.87 -3.52 -15.93
N SER A 857 0.58 -3.20 -15.75
CA SER A 857 -0.14 -2.28 -16.66
C SER A 857 0.52 -0.90 -16.76
N GLU A 858 0.96 -0.35 -15.62
CA GLU A 858 1.67 0.93 -15.48
C GLU A 858 2.99 1.04 -16.26
N VAL A 859 3.57 -0.09 -16.73
CA VAL A 859 4.75 -0.12 -17.59
C VAL A 859 4.43 -0.62 -19.00
N GLN A 860 3.48 -1.55 -19.14
CA GLN A 860 3.08 -2.10 -20.44
C GLN A 860 2.29 -1.10 -21.29
N PHE A 861 1.41 -0.27 -20.71
CA PHE A 861 0.67 0.73 -21.50
C PHE A 861 1.56 1.89 -22.00
N PRO A 862 2.47 2.47 -21.19
CA PRO A 862 3.45 3.42 -21.71
C PRO A 862 4.47 2.83 -22.69
N LEU A 863 4.83 1.55 -22.55
CA LEU A 863 5.57 0.83 -23.57
C LEU A 863 4.77 0.74 -24.88
N ALA A 864 3.46 0.44 -24.84
CA ALA A 864 2.62 0.39 -26.03
C ALA A 864 2.47 1.77 -26.70
N ALA A 865 2.28 2.85 -25.94
CA ALA A 865 2.29 4.22 -26.45
C ALA A 865 3.62 4.57 -27.14
N LEU A 866 4.76 4.28 -26.50
CA LEU A 866 6.10 4.47 -27.09
C LEU A 866 6.28 3.67 -28.40
N LYS A 867 5.75 2.45 -28.49
CA LYS A 867 5.77 1.65 -29.72
C LYS A 867 4.90 2.27 -30.82
N ARG A 868 3.69 2.76 -30.49
CA ARG A 868 2.82 3.50 -31.43
C ARG A 868 3.50 4.78 -31.95
N HIS A 869 4.10 5.59 -31.07
CA HIS A 869 4.87 6.79 -31.45
C HIS A 869 6.05 6.53 -32.38
N ARG A 870 6.68 5.36 -32.26
CA ARG A 870 7.81 4.96 -33.12
C ARG A 870 7.39 4.23 -34.40
N GLY A 871 6.09 4.13 -34.68
CA GLY A 871 5.54 3.45 -35.86
C GLY A 871 5.45 1.92 -35.75
N SER A 872 5.83 1.35 -34.61
CA SER A 872 5.80 -0.09 -34.32
C SER A 872 4.41 -0.57 -33.87
N PHE A 873 3.36 -0.24 -34.63
CA PHE A 873 1.97 -0.56 -34.28
C PHE A 873 1.74 -2.05 -33.99
N GLY A 874 2.31 -2.94 -34.80
CA GLY A 874 2.19 -4.39 -34.59
C GLY A 874 2.86 -4.92 -33.31
N GLU A 875 3.83 -4.18 -32.74
CA GLU A 875 4.42 -4.48 -31.43
C GLU A 875 3.51 -3.99 -30.29
N ALA A 876 2.91 -2.80 -30.45
CA ALA A 876 1.92 -2.27 -29.49
C ALA A 876 0.68 -3.17 -29.41
N ASP A 877 0.10 -3.55 -30.55
CA ASP A 877 -0.97 -4.54 -30.62
C ASP A 877 -0.60 -5.85 -29.90
N SER A 878 0.66 -6.27 -29.98
CA SER A 878 1.12 -7.51 -29.33
C SER A 878 1.12 -7.39 -27.79
N ILE A 879 1.29 -6.18 -27.25
CA ILE A 879 1.17 -5.90 -25.82
C ILE A 879 -0.29 -5.98 -25.39
N TYR A 880 -1.20 -5.29 -26.08
CA TYR A 880 -2.65 -5.36 -25.80
C TYR A 880 -3.19 -6.79 -25.96
N ARG A 881 -2.77 -7.53 -27.01
CA ARG A 881 -3.05 -8.97 -27.16
C ARG A 881 -2.51 -9.78 -25.99
N SER A 882 -1.33 -9.47 -25.44
CA SER A 882 -0.78 -10.18 -24.27
C SER A 882 -1.61 -9.98 -23.00
N LEU A 883 -2.23 -8.80 -22.85
CA LEU A 883 -3.10 -8.46 -21.71
C LEU A 883 -4.46 -9.16 -21.87
N LEU A 884 -5.07 -9.09 -23.07
CA LEU A 884 -6.29 -9.85 -23.35
C LEU A 884 -6.09 -11.35 -23.20
N ILE A 885 -5.03 -11.94 -23.76
CA ILE A 885 -4.74 -13.38 -23.62
C ILE A 885 -4.46 -13.76 -22.16
N ARG A 886 -3.84 -12.86 -21.36
CA ARG A 886 -3.64 -13.09 -19.91
C ARG A 886 -4.96 -13.40 -19.19
N GLN A 887 -6.08 -12.80 -19.62
CA GLN A 887 -7.43 -12.99 -19.07
C GLN A 887 -8.38 -13.86 -19.94
N GLN A 888 -8.20 -13.99 -21.25
CA GLN A 888 -9.06 -14.81 -22.12
C GLN A 888 -8.73 -16.30 -22.08
N ALA A 889 -7.53 -16.68 -21.62
CA ALA A 889 -7.17 -18.07 -21.32
C ALA A 889 -7.91 -18.64 -20.07
N GLN A 890 -9.09 -18.09 -19.74
CA GLN A 890 -9.79 -18.28 -18.47
C GLN A 890 -11.32 -18.44 -18.61
N SER A 891 -11.83 -18.55 -19.84
CA SER A 891 -13.26 -18.76 -20.10
C SER A 891 -13.53 -19.49 -21.42
N ALA A 892 -13.80 -20.80 -21.35
CA ALA A 892 -14.24 -21.58 -22.52
C ALA A 892 -15.70 -21.30 -22.93
N GLU A 893 -16.54 -20.84 -22.00
CA GLU A 893 -18.01 -20.74 -22.20
C GLU A 893 -18.63 -19.38 -21.81
N ALA A 894 -17.82 -18.33 -21.55
CA ALA A 894 -18.35 -17.01 -21.16
C ALA A 894 -18.94 -16.24 -22.36
N SER A 895 -20.20 -16.51 -22.68
CA SER A 895 -20.94 -15.82 -23.74
C SER A 895 -21.23 -14.35 -23.37
N ALA A 896 -20.85 -13.44 -24.27
CA ALA A 896 -21.40 -12.08 -24.42
C ALA A 896 -21.44 -11.17 -23.16
N THR A 897 -20.63 -11.41 -22.13
CA THR A 897 -20.55 -10.55 -20.94
C THR A 897 -19.33 -9.64 -21.02
N ILE A 898 -19.52 -8.32 -20.86
CA ILE A 898 -18.42 -7.34 -20.81
C ILE A 898 -17.65 -7.54 -19.49
N SER A 899 -16.32 -7.63 -19.55
CA SER A 899 -15.47 -7.73 -18.36
C SER A 899 -15.57 -6.44 -17.52
N THR A 900 -15.60 -6.59 -16.20
CA THR A 900 -15.64 -5.47 -15.23
C THR A 900 -14.24 -5.00 -14.78
N ASP A 901 -13.17 -5.55 -15.36
CA ASP A 901 -11.79 -5.13 -15.10
C ASP A 901 -11.38 -3.99 -16.05
N PRO A 902 -10.99 -2.80 -15.55
CA PRO A 902 -10.56 -1.69 -16.39
C PRO A 902 -9.42 -2.05 -17.34
N ILE A 903 -8.45 -2.88 -16.91
CA ILE A 903 -7.29 -3.26 -17.72
C ILE A 903 -7.73 -4.12 -18.91
N HIS A 904 -8.75 -4.96 -18.72
CA HIS A 904 -9.36 -5.74 -19.80
C HIS A 904 -10.09 -4.84 -20.78
N GLN A 905 -10.91 -3.91 -20.28
CA GLN A 905 -11.66 -2.96 -21.10
C GLN A 905 -10.72 -2.13 -21.97
N ILE A 906 -9.66 -1.56 -21.39
CA ILE A 906 -8.64 -0.77 -22.09
C ILE A 906 -8.00 -1.58 -23.23
N ALA A 907 -7.48 -2.78 -22.93
CA ALA A 907 -6.82 -3.61 -23.93
C ALA A 907 -7.79 -4.10 -25.04
N ALA A 908 -9.07 -4.32 -24.70
CA ALA A 908 -10.11 -4.68 -25.66
C ALA A 908 -10.50 -3.51 -26.55
N MET A 909 -10.62 -2.31 -25.98
CA MET A 909 -10.94 -1.08 -26.71
C MET A 909 -9.80 -0.70 -27.66
N GLU A 910 -8.53 -0.76 -27.23
CA GLU A 910 -7.37 -0.53 -28.09
C GLU A 910 -7.33 -1.50 -29.29
N MET A 911 -7.54 -2.79 -29.06
CA MET A 911 -7.67 -3.75 -30.16
C MET A 911 -8.89 -3.49 -31.06
N TRP A 912 -9.99 -2.98 -30.50
CA TRP A 912 -11.16 -2.60 -31.27
C TRP A 912 -10.93 -1.35 -32.13
N ILE A 913 -10.13 -0.36 -31.69
CA ILE A 913 -9.77 0.82 -32.52
C ILE A 913 -9.09 0.36 -33.82
N THR A 914 -8.14 -0.57 -33.74
CA THR A 914 -7.35 -1.04 -34.89
C THR A 914 -8.17 -1.86 -35.91
N ALA A 915 -9.25 -2.53 -35.48
CA ALA A 915 -10.06 -3.42 -36.34
C ALA A 915 -11.47 -2.92 -36.67
N ALA A 916 -12.09 -2.13 -35.78
CA ALA A 916 -13.44 -1.56 -35.87
C ALA A 916 -14.59 -2.53 -36.18
N THR A 917 -14.43 -3.84 -35.91
CA THR A 917 -15.45 -4.86 -36.19
C THR A 917 -16.38 -5.11 -35.01
N GLY A 918 -17.69 -4.96 -35.24
CA GLY A 918 -18.73 -5.26 -34.24
C GLY A 918 -18.93 -4.16 -33.19
N ALA A 919 -19.71 -4.45 -32.16
CA ALA A 919 -19.95 -3.51 -31.06
C ALA A 919 -18.65 -3.22 -30.29
N SER A 920 -18.49 -1.98 -29.82
CA SER A 920 -17.37 -1.60 -28.98
C SER A 920 -17.42 -2.34 -27.63
N PRO A 921 -16.29 -2.84 -27.10
CA PRO A 921 -16.23 -3.49 -25.78
C PRO A 921 -16.33 -2.50 -24.61
N GLY A 922 -16.29 -1.19 -24.86
CA GLY A 922 -16.50 -0.14 -23.86
C GLY A 922 -17.03 1.17 -24.46
N THR A 923 -17.14 2.22 -23.66
CA THR A 923 -17.83 3.46 -24.04
C THR A 923 -16.98 4.36 -24.95
N ILE A 924 -17.55 4.80 -26.08
CA ILE A 924 -16.91 5.70 -27.03
C ILE A 924 -17.83 6.91 -27.29
N ALA A 925 -17.30 8.12 -27.09
CA ALA A 925 -17.90 9.39 -27.51
C ALA A 925 -17.27 9.89 -28.82
N THR A 926 -17.90 10.91 -29.42
CA THR A 926 -17.43 11.55 -30.65
C THR A 926 -17.37 13.06 -30.49
N SER A 927 -16.20 13.66 -30.67
CA SER A 927 -16.03 15.10 -30.80
C SER A 927 -16.21 15.51 -32.27
N GLN A 928 -17.19 16.35 -32.55
CA GLN A 928 -17.52 16.79 -33.91
C GLN A 928 -16.70 18.02 -34.30
N TYR A 929 -16.23 18.05 -35.56
CA TYR A 929 -15.63 19.25 -36.13
C TYR A 929 -16.66 20.37 -36.37
N VAL A 930 -16.37 21.58 -35.92
CA VAL A 930 -17.23 22.78 -36.10
C VAL A 930 -16.61 23.80 -37.05
N SER A 931 -17.43 24.42 -37.91
CA SER A 931 -16.99 25.46 -38.85
C SER A 931 -17.01 26.87 -38.27
N HIS A 932 -17.67 27.05 -37.12
CA HIS A 932 -17.81 28.31 -36.40
C HIS A 932 -17.54 28.06 -34.91
N LYS A 933 -16.94 29.03 -34.23
CA LYS A 933 -16.65 28.95 -32.80
C LYS A 933 -17.93 29.21 -32.01
N PRO A 934 -18.21 28.46 -30.93
CA PRO A 934 -19.28 28.81 -30.01
C PRO A 934 -19.01 30.16 -29.34
N VAL A 935 -20.06 30.89 -29.01
CA VAL A 935 -19.96 32.10 -28.18
C VAL A 935 -19.93 31.67 -26.73
N LEU A 936 -18.74 31.66 -26.12
CA LEU A 936 -18.56 31.29 -24.71
C LEU A 936 -19.26 32.29 -23.77
N ASP A 937 -20.53 32.03 -23.46
CA ASP A 937 -21.35 32.79 -22.50
C ASP A 937 -22.02 31.89 -21.44
N GLY A 938 -21.94 30.56 -21.61
CA GLY A 938 -22.53 29.57 -20.70
C GLY A 938 -23.91 29.07 -21.18
N LEU A 939 -24.43 29.55 -22.30
CA LEU A 939 -25.69 29.10 -22.88
C LEU A 939 -25.43 28.05 -23.96
N LEU A 940 -26.01 26.85 -23.80
CA LEU A 940 -25.86 25.73 -24.74
C LEU A 940 -26.70 25.91 -26.02
N SER A 941 -26.74 27.13 -26.58
CA SER A 941 -27.65 27.54 -27.64
C SER A 941 -27.06 27.48 -29.05
N ASP A 942 -25.74 27.49 -29.18
CA ASP A 942 -25.02 27.43 -30.46
C ASP A 942 -25.27 26.11 -31.20
N ASP A 943 -25.30 26.18 -32.54
CA ASP A 943 -25.63 25.05 -33.42
C ASP A 943 -24.78 23.79 -33.14
N CYS A 944 -23.52 23.96 -32.72
CA CYS A 944 -22.64 22.85 -32.37
C CYS A 944 -23.13 22.04 -31.16
N TRP A 945 -23.71 22.70 -30.15
CA TRP A 945 -24.26 22.05 -28.96
C TRP A 945 -25.61 21.36 -29.21
N GLN A 946 -26.30 21.71 -30.29
CA GLN A 946 -27.53 21.04 -30.73
C GLN A 946 -27.27 19.72 -31.49
N VAL A 947 -26.02 19.46 -31.91
CA VAL A 947 -25.63 18.26 -32.70
C VAL A 947 -24.60 17.39 -31.97
N ALA A 948 -23.83 17.95 -31.02
CA ALA A 948 -22.93 17.21 -30.14
C ALA A 948 -23.65 16.11 -29.34
N LYS A 949 -22.90 15.10 -28.86
CA LYS A 949 -23.44 13.96 -28.10
C LYS A 949 -23.08 14.09 -26.61
N ASP A 950 -24.08 13.87 -25.74
CA ASP A 950 -23.88 13.79 -24.29
C ASP A 950 -22.90 12.69 -23.87
N LEU A 951 -21.85 13.08 -23.17
CA LEU A 951 -21.16 12.26 -22.19
C LEU A 951 -22.00 12.29 -20.91
N SER A 952 -23.03 11.43 -20.85
CA SER A 952 -23.95 11.34 -19.71
C SER A 952 -23.21 10.96 -18.43
N LEU A 953 -23.30 11.81 -17.41
CA LEU A 953 -22.66 11.64 -16.10
C LEU A 953 -23.60 10.88 -15.17
N GLN A 954 -23.30 9.61 -14.89
CA GLN A 954 -24.21 8.69 -14.21
C GLN A 954 -23.76 8.36 -12.79
N LYS A 955 -24.72 8.21 -11.88
CA LYS A 955 -24.45 7.79 -10.50
C LYS A 955 -24.14 6.29 -10.46
N PRO A 956 -23.02 5.86 -9.85
CA PRO A 956 -22.69 4.45 -9.71
C PRO A 956 -23.79 3.67 -8.96
N GLY A 957 -23.98 2.41 -9.32
CA GLY A 957 -24.89 1.51 -8.58
C GLY A 957 -26.37 1.56 -8.98
N LEU A 958 -26.82 2.52 -9.78
CA LEU A 958 -28.23 2.61 -10.22
C LEU A 958 -28.56 1.66 -11.38
N SER A 959 -29.78 1.14 -11.42
CA SER A 959 -30.33 0.42 -12.57
C SER A 959 -30.78 1.35 -13.70
N ASN A 960 -30.94 0.81 -14.91
CA ASN A 960 -31.44 1.55 -16.08
C ASN A 960 -32.81 2.21 -15.88
N LEU A 961 -33.63 1.72 -14.94
CA LEU A 961 -34.93 2.33 -14.60
C LEU A 961 -34.72 3.53 -13.66
N GLU A 962 -33.92 3.38 -12.61
CA GLU A 962 -33.61 4.47 -11.69
C GLU A 962 -32.85 5.60 -12.37
N LEU A 963 -31.97 5.29 -13.34
CA LEU A 963 -31.27 6.26 -14.17
C LEU A 963 -32.22 7.08 -15.07
N ALA A 964 -33.40 6.56 -15.43
CA ALA A 964 -34.38 7.29 -16.23
C ALA A 964 -35.15 8.36 -15.43
N ASP A 965 -35.28 8.18 -14.12
CA ASP A 965 -35.91 9.14 -13.20
C ASP A 965 -34.92 10.17 -12.62
N GLN A 966 -33.62 10.09 -12.96
CA GLN A 966 -32.60 11.04 -12.50
C GLN A 966 -32.51 12.29 -13.38
N PRO A 967 -32.12 13.46 -12.83
CA PRO A 967 -31.70 14.60 -13.64
C PRO A 967 -30.48 14.19 -14.48
N ARG A 968 -30.59 14.41 -15.81
CA ARG A 968 -29.57 14.07 -16.81
C ARG A 968 -28.47 15.13 -16.81
N ASP A 969 -27.44 14.92 -16.01
CA ASP A 969 -26.19 15.69 -16.07
C ASP A 969 -25.32 15.16 -17.21
N PHE A 970 -24.62 16.06 -17.91
CA PHE A 970 -23.79 15.69 -19.06
C PHE A 970 -22.67 16.69 -19.35
N VAL A 971 -21.64 16.18 -20.02
CA VAL A 971 -20.63 16.96 -20.76
C VAL A 971 -20.85 16.77 -22.27
N MET A 972 -20.45 17.73 -23.09
CA MET A 972 -20.37 17.64 -24.55
C MET A 972 -18.98 18.07 -25.00
N ILE A 973 -18.53 17.55 -26.14
CA ILE A 973 -17.20 17.83 -26.69
C ILE A 973 -17.34 18.09 -28.20
N ALA A 974 -16.73 19.18 -28.66
CA ALA A 974 -16.63 19.58 -30.06
C ALA A 974 -15.21 20.15 -30.31
N HIS A 975 -14.82 20.39 -31.56
CA HIS A 975 -13.49 20.96 -31.85
C HIS A 975 -13.45 21.72 -33.17
N ASP A 976 -12.50 22.67 -33.28
CA ASP A 976 -12.06 23.19 -34.57
C ASP A 976 -10.53 23.02 -34.74
N ARG A 977 -9.90 23.82 -35.62
CA ARG A 977 -8.46 23.74 -35.90
C ARG A 977 -7.58 24.44 -34.86
N GLU A 978 -8.16 25.27 -34.01
CA GLU A 978 -7.49 26.11 -33.02
C GLU A 978 -7.85 25.70 -31.58
N PHE A 979 -9.05 25.18 -31.33
CA PHE A 979 -9.57 24.86 -29.99
C PHE A 979 -10.25 23.48 -29.90
N LEU A 980 -10.09 22.87 -28.73
CA LEU A 980 -11.01 21.86 -28.17
C LEU A 980 -12.09 22.59 -27.38
N TYR A 981 -13.36 22.35 -27.71
CA TYR A 981 -14.50 22.92 -27.00
C TYR A 981 -15.14 21.88 -26.08
N LEU A 982 -15.39 22.27 -24.84
CA LEU A 982 -16.08 21.49 -23.82
C LEU A 982 -17.32 22.26 -23.37
N ALA A 983 -18.43 21.59 -23.10
CA ALA A 983 -19.59 22.22 -22.49
C ALA A 983 -20.38 21.23 -21.62
N GLY A 984 -21.36 21.70 -20.84
CA GLY A 984 -22.22 20.79 -20.07
C GLY A 984 -23.34 21.47 -19.29
N LYS A 985 -24.31 20.67 -18.82
CA LYS A 985 -25.34 21.08 -17.84
C LYS A 985 -25.25 20.18 -16.61
N CYS A 986 -25.25 20.80 -15.44
CA CYS A 986 -25.26 20.16 -14.13
C CYS A 986 -26.44 20.69 -13.30
N HIS A 987 -27.40 19.82 -12.95
CA HIS A 987 -28.61 20.24 -12.25
C HIS A 987 -28.33 20.58 -10.78
N ARG A 988 -28.98 21.63 -10.25
CA ARG A 988 -28.84 22.06 -8.85
C ARG A 988 -29.41 20.99 -7.93
N HIS A 989 -28.55 20.37 -7.12
CA HIS A 989 -29.00 19.40 -6.14
C HIS A 989 -29.54 20.10 -4.88
N PRO A 990 -30.76 19.82 -4.38
CA PRO A 990 -31.35 20.53 -3.23
C PRO A 990 -30.56 20.42 -1.91
N GLY A 991 -29.68 19.43 -1.79
CA GLY A 991 -28.77 19.27 -0.65
C GLY A 991 -27.44 20.02 -0.78
N HIS A 992 -27.16 20.65 -1.94
CA HIS A 992 -25.98 21.48 -2.17
C HIS A 992 -26.33 22.96 -2.04
N ARG A 993 -25.43 23.77 -1.47
CA ARG A 993 -25.59 25.23 -1.47
C ARG A 993 -25.03 25.77 -2.78
N ALA A 994 -25.92 26.08 -3.73
CA ALA A 994 -25.54 26.75 -4.97
C ALA A 994 -24.77 28.06 -4.68
N ASN A 995 -23.57 28.15 -5.21
CA ASN A 995 -22.74 29.35 -5.18
C ASN A 995 -22.99 30.21 -6.44
N PRO A 996 -22.88 31.54 -6.35
CA PRO A 996 -23.05 32.42 -7.50
C PRO A 996 -21.91 32.26 -8.51
N VAL A 997 -22.17 32.54 -9.78
CA VAL A 997 -21.12 32.66 -10.80
C VAL A 997 -20.27 33.91 -10.52
N GLU A 998 -18.96 33.72 -10.43
CA GLU A 998 -18.00 34.82 -10.31
C GLU A 998 -17.40 35.12 -11.68
N THR A 999 -17.62 36.34 -12.19
CA THR A 999 -17.18 36.76 -13.53
C THR A 999 -15.91 37.62 -13.53
N SER A 1000 -15.33 37.89 -12.36
CA SER A 1000 -14.15 38.75 -12.20
C SER A 1000 -13.25 38.27 -11.07
N GLY A 1001 -11.93 38.33 -11.25
CA GLY A 1001 -10.96 38.01 -10.19
C GLY A 1001 -10.55 36.54 -10.09
N ARG A 1002 -11.04 35.67 -10.99
CA ARG A 1002 -10.65 34.26 -11.08
C ARG A 1002 -9.12 34.10 -11.18
N THR A 1003 -8.61 33.08 -10.50
CA THR A 1003 -7.23 32.60 -10.62
C THR A 1003 -7.23 31.16 -11.11
N TYR A 1004 -6.12 30.76 -11.74
CA TYR A 1004 -5.74 29.35 -11.84
C TYR A 1004 -5.48 28.74 -10.45
N ASP A 1005 -5.37 27.42 -10.38
CA ASP A 1005 -5.06 26.67 -9.15
C ASP A 1005 -6.05 26.99 -8.00
N ALA A 1006 -7.33 27.16 -8.38
CA ALA A 1006 -8.52 27.35 -7.56
C ALA A 1006 -8.67 26.33 -6.39
N PRO A 1007 -8.89 26.66 -5.09
CA PRO A 1007 -9.40 25.64 -4.16
C PRO A 1007 -10.86 25.33 -4.51
N LEU A 1008 -11.12 24.14 -5.05
CA LEU A 1008 -12.45 23.71 -5.52
C LEU A 1008 -13.13 22.67 -4.61
N GLU A 1009 -12.51 22.30 -3.49
CA GLU A 1009 -12.87 21.14 -2.66
C GLU A 1009 -14.32 21.20 -2.14
N GLU A 1010 -14.80 22.40 -1.81
CA GLU A 1010 -16.17 22.67 -1.32
C GLU A 1010 -17.18 23.00 -2.44
N LEU A 1011 -16.75 23.11 -3.70
CA LEU A 1011 -17.59 23.49 -4.83
C LEU A 1011 -18.11 22.28 -5.62
N ASP A 1012 -19.36 22.38 -6.08
CA ASP A 1012 -19.92 21.49 -7.11
C ASP A 1012 -19.17 21.73 -8.43
N ARG A 1013 -18.55 20.69 -8.98
CA ARG A 1013 -17.57 20.82 -10.07
C ARG A 1013 -17.52 19.61 -10.98
N VAL A 1014 -17.04 19.82 -12.20
CA VAL A 1014 -16.79 18.77 -13.20
C VAL A 1014 -15.28 18.71 -13.48
N ARG A 1015 -14.67 17.54 -13.22
CA ARG A 1015 -13.33 17.17 -13.67
C ARG A 1015 -13.42 16.46 -15.02
N ILE A 1016 -12.55 16.82 -15.95
CA ILE A 1016 -12.37 16.15 -17.24
C ILE A 1016 -10.89 15.76 -17.35
N SER A 1017 -10.63 14.47 -17.52
CA SER A 1017 -9.30 13.90 -17.78
C SER A 1017 -9.17 13.60 -19.26
N LEU A 1018 -8.06 14.01 -19.88
CA LEU A 1018 -7.74 13.80 -21.30
C LEU A 1018 -6.33 13.22 -21.44
N ASP A 1019 -6.25 11.96 -21.86
CA ASP A 1019 -5.03 11.24 -22.21
C ASP A 1019 -4.91 11.22 -23.75
N ILE A 1020 -3.90 11.92 -24.28
CA ILE A 1020 -3.77 12.24 -25.71
C ILE A 1020 -2.91 11.25 -26.49
N ASP A 1021 -2.08 10.44 -25.82
CA ASP A 1021 -1.28 9.40 -26.46
C ASP A 1021 -1.74 7.97 -26.16
N ARG A 1022 -2.62 7.79 -25.17
CA ARG A 1022 -3.15 6.54 -24.64
C ARG A 1022 -2.09 5.67 -23.95
N ASP A 1023 -1.24 6.29 -23.13
CA ASP A 1023 -0.34 5.60 -22.19
C ASP A 1023 -1.06 5.13 -20.91
N TYR A 1024 -2.27 5.64 -20.64
CA TYR A 1024 -3.12 5.28 -19.51
C TYR A 1024 -2.50 5.51 -18.11
N VAL A 1025 -1.40 6.28 -18.04
CA VAL A 1025 -0.67 6.63 -16.80
C VAL A 1025 -0.65 8.14 -16.60
N SER A 1026 -0.59 8.91 -17.68
CA SER A 1026 -0.58 10.37 -17.71
C SER A 1026 -1.81 10.94 -18.42
N ALA A 1027 -2.19 12.15 -18.05
CA ALA A 1027 -3.34 12.87 -18.62
C ALA A 1027 -3.26 14.36 -18.29
N TYR A 1028 -3.92 15.18 -19.10
CA TYR A 1028 -4.32 16.53 -18.71
C TYR A 1028 -5.60 16.48 -17.87
N HIS A 1029 -5.65 17.28 -16.81
CA HIS A 1029 -6.82 17.46 -15.96
C HIS A 1029 -7.32 18.90 -16.04
N PHE A 1030 -8.63 19.04 -16.21
CA PHE A 1030 -9.35 20.30 -16.21
C PHE A 1030 -10.53 20.21 -15.25
N GLU A 1031 -10.59 21.07 -14.24
CA GLU A 1031 -11.75 21.22 -13.36
C GLU A 1031 -12.43 22.57 -13.54
N ILE A 1032 -13.75 22.52 -13.69
CA ILE A 1032 -14.63 23.68 -13.76
C ILE A 1032 -15.66 23.56 -12.64
N SER A 1033 -15.74 24.59 -11.79
CA SER A 1033 -16.75 24.67 -10.72
C SER A 1033 -17.98 25.47 -11.14
N GLU A 1034 -19.07 25.32 -10.38
CA GLU A 1034 -20.32 26.08 -10.47
C GLU A 1034 -20.16 27.62 -10.43
N THR A 1035 -19.01 28.11 -9.95
CA THR A 1035 -18.69 29.56 -9.87
C THR A 1035 -17.94 30.04 -11.11
N GLY A 1036 -17.36 29.13 -11.89
CA GLY A 1036 -16.37 29.41 -12.92
C GLY A 1036 -14.92 29.53 -12.41
N ALA A 1037 -14.65 29.26 -11.13
CA ALA A 1037 -13.29 28.98 -10.65
C ALA A 1037 -12.79 27.63 -11.20
N VAL A 1038 -11.49 27.54 -11.46
CA VAL A 1038 -10.83 26.47 -12.21
C VAL A 1038 -9.57 25.95 -11.51
N SER A 1039 -9.22 24.70 -11.82
CA SER A 1039 -7.93 24.09 -11.44
C SER A 1039 -7.50 23.11 -12.52
N GLU A 1040 -6.19 23.01 -12.76
CA GLU A 1040 -5.63 22.32 -13.92
C GLU A 1040 -4.36 21.52 -13.54
N SER A 1041 -4.12 20.39 -14.20
CA SER A 1041 -2.82 19.70 -14.10
C SER A 1041 -2.42 18.99 -15.38
N CYS A 1042 -1.12 18.79 -15.54
CA CYS A 1042 -0.54 17.93 -16.57
C CYS A 1042 0.20 16.79 -15.85
N TRP A 1043 -0.46 15.64 -15.73
CA TRP A 1043 -0.05 14.54 -14.86
C TRP A 1043 0.27 15.06 -13.43
N GLU A 1044 1.44 14.74 -12.87
CA GLU A 1044 1.90 15.24 -11.57
C GLU A 1044 2.05 16.78 -11.47
N ARG A 1045 2.02 17.53 -12.60
CA ARG A 1045 2.25 18.99 -12.61
C ARG A 1045 1.00 19.77 -12.21
N VAL A 1046 0.72 19.79 -10.91
CA VAL A 1046 -0.35 20.54 -10.22
C VAL A 1046 -0.14 22.07 -10.15
N ARG A 1047 0.60 22.63 -11.12
CA ARG A 1047 0.86 24.06 -11.35
C ARG A 1047 1.11 24.31 -12.83
N TRP A 1048 0.28 23.68 -13.66
CA TRP A 1048 0.33 23.81 -15.11
C TRP A 1048 -0.89 24.61 -15.53
N ASN A 1049 -0.65 25.86 -15.96
CA ASN A 1049 -1.69 26.88 -16.09
C ASN A 1049 -1.85 27.20 -17.60
N PRO A 1050 -2.70 26.46 -18.34
CA PRO A 1050 -2.81 26.56 -19.79
C PRO A 1050 -3.57 27.81 -20.25
N ALA A 1051 -3.33 28.25 -21.48
CA ALA A 1051 -4.17 29.24 -22.15
C ALA A 1051 -5.52 28.63 -22.61
N TRP A 1052 -6.54 28.73 -21.74
CA TRP A 1052 -7.92 28.34 -22.04
C TRP A 1052 -8.91 29.37 -21.52
N PHE A 1053 -10.14 29.30 -22.02
CA PHE A 1053 -11.24 30.21 -21.68
C PHE A 1053 -12.42 29.40 -21.13
N VAL A 1054 -13.08 29.90 -20.08
CA VAL A 1054 -14.23 29.23 -19.44
C VAL A 1054 -15.33 30.24 -19.16
N ALA A 1055 -16.52 30.01 -19.72
CA ALA A 1055 -17.76 30.68 -19.37
C ALA A 1055 -18.63 29.76 -18.51
N VAL A 1056 -19.39 30.34 -17.58
CA VAL A 1056 -20.34 29.63 -16.72
C VAL A 1056 -21.57 30.52 -16.58
N ASP A 1057 -22.75 29.90 -16.66
CA ASP A 1057 -24.03 30.52 -16.39
C ASP A 1057 -24.84 29.64 -15.43
N GLY A 1058 -25.80 30.19 -14.70
CA GLY A 1058 -26.53 29.45 -13.67
C GLY A 1058 -27.88 30.03 -13.29
N ASP A 1059 -28.85 29.13 -13.16
CA ASP A 1059 -30.23 29.41 -12.77
C ASP A 1059 -30.68 28.50 -11.60
N ALA A 1060 -31.99 28.41 -11.39
CA ALA A 1060 -32.58 27.60 -10.33
C ALA A 1060 -32.66 26.09 -10.65
N GLU A 1061 -32.60 25.69 -11.93
CA GLU A 1061 -32.56 24.28 -12.34
C GLU A 1061 -31.14 23.72 -12.35
N GLY A 1062 -30.15 24.50 -12.75
CA GLY A 1062 -28.79 24.04 -12.93
C GLY A 1062 -27.75 25.15 -13.06
N TRP A 1063 -26.50 24.72 -13.26
CA TRP A 1063 -25.48 25.54 -13.89
C TRP A 1063 -25.07 24.89 -15.22
N ARG A 1064 -24.53 25.72 -16.10
CA ARG A 1064 -24.00 25.37 -17.41
C ARG A 1064 -22.60 25.93 -17.52
N PHE A 1065 -21.76 25.26 -18.28
CA PHE A 1065 -20.44 25.77 -18.63
C PHE A 1065 -20.15 25.56 -20.09
N GLU A 1066 -19.27 26.40 -20.61
CA GLU A 1066 -18.56 26.22 -21.87
C GLU A 1066 -17.10 26.56 -21.66
N ALA A 1067 -16.20 25.86 -22.33
CA ALA A 1067 -14.79 26.13 -22.30
C ALA A 1067 -14.14 25.89 -23.67
N ALA A 1068 -13.10 26.67 -23.97
CA ALA A 1068 -12.26 26.50 -25.15
C ALA A 1068 -10.80 26.39 -24.72
N ILE A 1069 -10.23 25.19 -24.86
CA ILE A 1069 -8.82 24.90 -24.63
C ILE A 1069 -8.10 25.04 -25.96
N ALA A 1070 -7.12 25.94 -26.07
CA ALA A 1070 -6.37 26.08 -27.30
C ALA A 1070 -5.55 24.80 -27.57
N TRP A 1071 -5.58 24.28 -28.81
CA TRP A 1071 -4.85 23.06 -29.16
C TRP A 1071 -3.35 23.19 -28.87
N SER A 1072 -2.79 24.40 -28.99
CA SER A 1072 -1.40 24.72 -28.64
C SER A 1072 -1.02 24.48 -27.18
N GLU A 1073 -2.00 24.31 -26.28
CA GLU A 1073 -1.76 23.91 -24.89
C GLU A 1073 -1.69 22.39 -24.73
N LEU A 1074 -2.40 21.62 -25.56
CA LEU A 1074 -2.53 20.17 -25.46
C LEU A 1074 -1.52 19.43 -26.35
N ALA A 1075 -1.37 19.84 -27.60
CA ALA A 1075 -0.59 19.14 -28.63
C ALA A 1075 -0.05 20.11 -29.71
N ALA A 1076 0.91 19.64 -30.51
CA ALA A 1076 1.53 20.46 -31.54
C ALA A 1076 0.59 20.84 -32.72
N GLN A 1077 -0.48 20.07 -32.92
CA GLN A 1077 -1.53 20.27 -33.94
C GLN A 1077 -2.86 19.73 -33.40
N ALA A 1078 -3.98 20.18 -33.97
CA ALA A 1078 -5.30 19.60 -33.71
C ALA A 1078 -5.36 18.11 -34.14
N PRO A 1079 -6.22 17.28 -33.53
CA PRO A 1079 -6.44 15.90 -33.95
C PRO A 1079 -6.88 15.80 -35.42
N ALA A 1080 -6.45 14.74 -36.09
CA ALA A 1080 -7.00 14.40 -37.40
C ALA A 1080 -8.36 13.69 -37.26
N THR A 1081 -9.20 13.75 -38.31
CA THR A 1081 -10.43 12.93 -38.39
C THR A 1081 -10.11 11.44 -38.18
N ASN A 1082 -10.93 10.77 -37.37
CA ASN A 1082 -10.75 9.43 -36.79
C ASN A 1082 -9.57 9.25 -35.83
N HIS A 1083 -8.89 10.31 -35.39
CA HIS A 1083 -7.97 10.22 -34.25
C HIS A 1083 -8.76 9.97 -32.95
N VAL A 1084 -8.11 9.36 -31.94
CA VAL A 1084 -8.78 8.91 -30.72
C VAL A 1084 -7.94 9.19 -29.48
N TYR A 1085 -8.52 9.88 -28.50
CA TYR A 1085 -7.96 10.09 -27.16
C TYR A 1085 -8.68 9.22 -26.13
N ALA A 1086 -8.03 8.94 -25.00
CA ALA A 1086 -8.67 8.35 -23.82
C ALA A 1086 -9.15 9.45 -22.88
N ALA A 1087 -10.26 9.22 -22.17
CA ALA A 1087 -10.87 10.25 -21.33
C ALA A 1087 -11.76 9.71 -20.20
N LYS A 1088 -11.91 10.54 -19.17
CA LYS A 1088 -12.94 10.44 -18.13
C LYS A 1088 -13.61 11.81 -17.95
N ALA A 1089 -14.87 11.81 -17.53
CA ALA A 1089 -15.51 13.01 -16.99
C ALA A 1089 -16.24 12.64 -15.68
N MET A 1090 -16.04 13.42 -14.63
CA MET A 1090 -16.61 13.20 -13.31
C MET A 1090 -17.18 14.50 -12.74
N ARG A 1091 -18.46 14.50 -12.35
CA ARG A 1091 -19.02 15.54 -11.48
C ARG A 1091 -18.84 15.13 -10.02
N ILE A 1092 -18.27 16.02 -9.22
CA ILE A 1092 -18.13 15.88 -7.78
C ILE A 1092 -19.10 16.88 -7.12
N LEU A 1093 -20.08 16.39 -6.35
CA LEU A 1093 -20.88 17.20 -5.45
C LEU A 1093 -20.37 16.95 -4.02
N PRO A 1094 -19.60 17.88 -3.42
CA PRO A 1094 -18.90 17.65 -2.16
C PRO A 1094 -19.81 17.17 -1.04
N ALA A 1095 -19.40 16.06 -0.42
CA ALA A 1095 -20.13 15.32 0.62
C ALA A 1095 -21.54 14.81 0.25
N ILE A 1096 -21.91 14.80 -1.02
CA ILE A 1096 -23.23 14.36 -1.50
C ILE A 1096 -23.08 13.11 -2.38
N GLU A 1097 -22.54 13.26 -3.59
CA GLU A 1097 -22.36 12.16 -4.55
C GLU A 1097 -21.35 12.49 -5.65
N THR A 1098 -20.88 11.46 -6.35
CA THR A 1098 -20.09 11.59 -7.58
C THR A 1098 -20.85 10.96 -8.75
N ARG A 1099 -20.76 11.56 -9.94
CA ARG A 1099 -21.36 11.06 -11.19
C ARG A 1099 -20.29 10.96 -12.27
N HIS A 1100 -20.28 9.88 -13.04
CA HIS A 1100 -19.16 9.47 -13.88
C HIS A 1100 -19.56 9.21 -15.32
N TRP A 1101 -18.65 9.55 -16.25
CA TRP A 1101 -18.60 9.04 -17.62
C TRP A 1101 -17.19 8.50 -17.92
N PRO A 1102 -17.05 7.27 -18.42
CA PRO A 1102 -18.11 6.25 -18.57
C PRO A 1102 -18.76 5.87 -17.22
N PRO A 1103 -19.98 5.30 -17.24
CA PRO A 1103 -20.67 4.91 -16.02
C PRO A 1103 -19.90 3.82 -15.27
N ALA A 1104 -19.55 4.08 -14.01
CA ALA A 1104 -18.89 3.10 -13.16
C ALA A 1104 -19.81 1.92 -12.82
N THR A 1105 -19.22 0.72 -12.78
CA THR A 1105 -19.91 -0.50 -12.36
C THR A 1105 -20.29 -0.44 -10.89
N THR A 1106 -21.19 -1.33 -10.44
CA THR A 1106 -21.87 -1.25 -9.13
C THR A 1106 -21.00 -1.60 -7.92
N ASP A 1107 -19.68 -1.64 -8.07
CA ASP A 1107 -18.72 -2.02 -7.03
C ASP A 1107 -17.85 -0.82 -6.61
N SER A 1108 -17.16 -0.95 -5.48
CA SER A 1108 -16.38 0.10 -4.80
C SER A 1108 -15.58 1.06 -5.71
N SER A 1109 -15.52 2.33 -5.32
CA SER A 1109 -15.00 3.50 -6.05
C SER A 1109 -13.55 3.47 -6.57
N ALA A 1110 -12.81 2.37 -6.42
CA ALA A 1110 -11.42 2.26 -6.85
C ALA A 1110 -11.23 2.13 -8.37
N ASN A 1111 -12.26 1.72 -9.12
CA ASN A 1111 -12.17 1.39 -10.55
C ASN A 1111 -13.19 2.16 -11.39
N VAL A 1112 -13.00 3.47 -11.57
CA VAL A 1112 -13.76 4.24 -12.58
C VAL A 1112 -13.26 3.84 -13.98
N PRO A 1113 -14.12 3.32 -14.88
CA PRO A 1113 -13.73 2.90 -16.22
C PRO A 1113 -13.26 4.07 -17.10
N ILE A 1114 -12.61 3.76 -18.22
CA ILE A 1114 -12.04 4.76 -19.14
C ILE A 1114 -12.81 4.78 -20.45
N GLY A 1115 -13.15 5.97 -20.93
CA GLY A 1115 -13.82 6.17 -22.21
C GLY A 1115 -12.83 6.52 -23.31
N LEU A 1116 -13.29 6.47 -24.56
CA LEU A 1116 -12.55 7.02 -25.70
C LEU A 1116 -13.34 8.16 -26.35
N ILE A 1117 -12.63 9.18 -26.83
CA ILE A 1117 -13.18 10.25 -27.67
C ILE A 1117 -12.59 10.10 -29.07
N ARG A 1118 -13.44 9.81 -30.07
CA ARG A 1118 -13.06 9.88 -31.49
C ARG A 1118 -13.33 11.28 -32.03
N PHE A 1119 -12.38 11.86 -32.74
CA PHE A 1119 -12.56 13.13 -33.46
C PHE A 1119 -13.11 12.86 -34.86
N GLU A 1120 -14.17 13.55 -35.27
CA GLU A 1120 -14.87 13.38 -36.56
C GLU A 1120 -14.71 14.61 -37.45
#